data_AF-A0A959GL67-F1
#
_entry.id   AF-A0A959GL67-F1
#
_cell.length_a   1.000
_cell.length_b   1.000
_cell.length_c   1.000
_cell.angle_alpha   90.00
_cell.angle_beta   90.00
_cell.angle_gamma   90.00
#
_symmetry.space_group_name_H-M   'P 1'
#
loop_
_entity.id
_entity.type
_entity.pdbx_description
1 polymer ?
#
loop_
_entity_poly.entity_id
_entity_poly.type
_entity_poly.pdbx_seq_one_letter_code
_entity_poly.pdbx_strand_id
1 'polypeptide(L)'
;MSDVSRQEVLAFLQQLEGLEPAAGLSQSYSLPVHLTIINDNNGQSPSPFVDIIPTMVDILNEMNGFFTNGMQFFLCGVSEVDNSAYYNMSLSNASTFTAQYNQPDVINLYLVRTLSVSTGGAILGAGSFPWSGWQGVIIHASGFEPRNVSHELGHYFGLLHTHQQHIQLLSNGSWNATVLPDQCLCCDCMDGDDFNDDCYDCGQMCDCNCTNSGDFFCDTPQDPSDQYCNCGTFPCVVNITLPNPSDPDNPIHFMETYYPDYSNLMSYYGGCRNKFSEEQLNRMKETLMEHPTRTHLIDEDMPSCDVFLANRGKVQIVQLGDNGGIELVPFRYNKVEIDEAGGAGFCEKTTGIDGFYNIQDCGLQVADADIEVSPQKDGTFPLELFSTYQVSTGDLVAIGQHILGIQSLPNSYAKIAADVNNSGSITTLDQIFIRRLILGIDNGFASVPSWRFVPDYALTFPSFHADFDDDPFSAEWIRADGSEYHYQEEQNYKSYLDLLDLNLLNPDITQEPTWSFRGVKMGNANLSSPDNPLLPGNHQIITDEHEAIQEGDEFTITVSAGGNNKEVVGYQFSLLFDPEVMEITGFEPGNLNSFTLDNFAVSEEAGAGILKTLWFSQLEEEFSFKLQEKPVVLFKIVARARVPITNLEPELELAEDAMAPEFYGAEGKLEDATLILDPVEIDPQKHRLLGVYPNPASGQLSFTIQSTEEEPIAITLFDQGGNDIVLEETTVEGVQTFQFQTLEGLQDGVVFYLIESEEALHSGYVIKY
;
A
#
# COMPACT_ATOMS: atom_id res chain seq x y z
N MET A 1 -16.91 5.38 36.99
CA MET A 1 -16.91 6.81 36.61
C MET A 1 -18.13 7.46 37.24
N SER A 2 -18.18 8.79 37.34
CA SER A 2 -19.36 9.49 37.89
C SER A 2 -20.62 9.04 37.17
N ASP A 3 -21.65 8.66 37.92
CA ASP A 3 -22.98 8.37 37.40
C ASP A 3 -23.47 9.61 36.64
N VAL A 4 -23.26 9.65 35.32
CA VAL A 4 -23.88 10.64 34.45
C VAL A 4 -25.37 10.41 34.57
N SER A 5 -26.09 11.41 35.08
CA SER A 5 -27.52 11.25 35.28
C SER A 5 -28.24 11.30 33.94
N ARG A 6 -29.31 10.50 33.81
CA ARG A 6 -30.20 10.54 32.64
C ARG A 6 -30.70 11.95 32.32
N GLN A 7 -30.91 12.78 33.35
CA GLN A 7 -31.33 14.17 33.17
C GLN A 7 -30.26 15.03 32.49
N GLU A 8 -28.99 14.83 32.79
CA GLU A 8 -27.89 15.55 32.13
C GLU A 8 -27.77 15.18 30.65
N VAL A 9 -27.93 13.89 30.33
CA VAL A 9 -27.93 13.42 28.93
C VAL A 9 -29.11 14.00 28.17
N LEU A 10 -30.33 13.91 28.71
CA LEU A 10 -31.52 14.46 28.05
C LEU A 10 -31.43 15.98 27.86
N ALA A 11 -30.87 16.71 28.83
CA ALA A 11 -30.64 18.14 28.70
C ALA A 11 -29.60 18.47 27.60
N PHE A 12 -28.57 17.64 27.46
CA PHE A 12 -27.60 17.75 26.36
C PHE A 12 -28.25 17.44 25.00
N LEU A 13 -29.01 16.36 24.88
CA LEU A 13 -29.73 16.01 23.65
C LEU A 13 -30.68 17.13 23.23
N GLN A 14 -31.42 17.71 24.18
CA GLN A 14 -32.30 18.83 23.93
C GLN A 14 -31.55 20.09 23.45
N GLN A 15 -30.29 20.28 23.84
CA GLN A 15 -29.46 21.38 23.33
C GLN A 15 -29.02 21.17 21.88
N LEU A 16 -29.00 19.92 21.40
CA LEU A 16 -28.70 19.57 20.01
C LEU A 16 -29.97 19.56 19.11
N GLU A 17 -31.18 19.63 19.68
CA GLU A 17 -32.44 19.68 18.93
C GLU A 17 -32.61 21.03 18.20
N GLY A 18 -32.17 21.11 16.95
CA GLY A 18 -32.31 22.33 16.14
C GLY A 18 -31.97 22.25 14.65
N LEU A 19 -31.62 21.08 14.09
CA LEU A 19 -31.18 20.96 12.70
C LEU A 19 -32.05 20.02 11.86
N GLU A 20 -32.40 20.47 10.66
CA GLU A 20 -32.81 19.58 9.56
C GLU A 20 -31.58 18.79 9.07
N PRO A 21 -31.71 17.48 8.81
CA PRO A 21 -30.59 16.67 8.35
C PRO A 21 -30.27 17.01 6.89
N ALA A 22 -29.03 17.47 6.60
CA ALA A 22 -28.24 17.15 5.38
C ALA A 22 -27.20 18.20 4.96
N ALA A 23 -27.22 19.45 5.42
CA ALA A 23 -26.40 20.50 4.77
C ALA A 23 -24.91 20.55 5.21
N GLY A 24 -24.58 20.15 6.45
CA GLY A 24 -23.22 20.30 7.02
C GLY A 24 -22.46 18.99 7.29
N LEU A 25 -23.12 17.83 7.21
CA LEU A 25 -22.51 16.53 7.53
C LEU A 25 -21.49 16.05 6.46
N SER A 26 -21.42 16.68 5.29
CA SER A 26 -20.42 16.38 4.25
C SER A 26 -19.13 17.20 4.37
N GLN A 27 -19.08 18.23 5.22
CA GLN A 27 -17.90 19.09 5.38
C GLN A 27 -16.83 18.41 6.23
N SER A 28 -15.56 18.48 5.82
CA SER A 28 -14.44 17.98 6.63
C SER A 28 -13.90 19.06 7.55
N TYR A 29 -13.55 18.69 8.79
CA TYR A 29 -12.99 19.58 9.80
C TYR A 29 -11.64 19.05 10.28
N SER A 30 -10.60 19.88 10.19
CA SER A 30 -9.29 19.60 10.76
C SER A 30 -9.21 20.21 12.16
N LEU A 31 -9.12 19.36 13.17
CA LEU A 31 -9.23 19.71 14.58
C LEU A 31 -7.85 19.69 15.25
N PRO A 32 -7.39 20.83 15.80
CA PRO A 32 -6.08 20.92 16.43
C PRO A 32 -6.08 20.23 17.80
N VAL A 33 -5.06 19.40 18.05
CA VAL A 33 -4.81 18.73 19.33
C VAL A 33 -3.54 19.27 19.96
N HIS A 34 -3.59 19.65 21.23
CA HIS A 34 -2.40 20.07 22.00
C HIS A 34 -2.08 19.04 23.07
N LEU A 35 -0.87 18.47 23.02
CA LEU A 35 -0.40 17.47 23.98
C LEU A 35 0.36 18.15 25.13
N THR A 36 -0.11 17.99 26.36
CA THR A 36 0.63 18.41 27.56
C THR A 36 1.15 17.20 28.32
N ILE A 37 2.46 17.09 28.43
CA ILE A 37 3.16 16.02 29.15
C ILE A 37 3.38 16.47 30.59
N ILE A 38 2.84 15.72 31.55
CA ILE A 38 3.01 16.01 32.97
C ILE A 38 4.16 15.17 33.51
N ASN A 39 5.28 15.82 33.76
CA ASN A 39 6.46 15.24 34.39
C ASN A 39 6.36 15.34 35.91
N ASP A 40 7.18 14.58 36.62
CA ASP A 40 7.41 14.84 38.04
C ASP A 40 8.28 16.10 38.24
N ASN A 41 8.38 16.61 39.48
CA ASN A 41 9.18 17.80 39.78
C ASN A 41 10.70 17.61 39.57
N ASN A 42 11.15 16.40 39.24
CA ASN A 42 12.54 16.09 38.90
C ASN A 42 12.74 15.96 37.38
N GLY A 43 11.70 16.26 36.58
CA GLY A 43 11.72 16.12 35.11
C GLY A 43 11.55 14.68 34.64
N GLN A 44 11.08 13.76 35.49
CA GLN A 44 10.82 12.39 35.07
C GLN A 44 9.54 12.33 34.23
N SER A 45 9.70 11.86 33.00
CA SER A 45 8.59 11.64 32.06
C SER A 45 7.63 10.52 32.52
N PRO A 46 6.31 10.66 32.28
CA PRO A 46 5.32 9.66 32.65
C PRO A 46 5.43 8.35 31.85
N SER A 47 6.08 8.37 30.69
CA SER A 47 6.19 7.25 29.78
C SER A 47 7.61 6.65 29.72
N PRO A 48 7.77 5.32 29.60
CA PRO A 48 9.06 4.68 29.35
C PRO A 48 9.50 4.70 27.87
N PHE A 49 8.67 5.21 26.94
CA PHE A 49 9.05 5.31 25.52
C PHE A 49 10.17 6.32 25.31
N VAL A 50 11.02 6.06 24.33
CA VAL A 50 12.16 6.92 23.98
C VAL A 50 11.66 8.24 23.36
N ASP A 51 10.53 8.23 22.63
CA ASP A 51 10.01 9.43 21.91
C ASP A 51 8.47 9.57 21.98
N ILE A 52 7.96 10.50 22.79
CA ILE A 52 6.50 10.71 23.00
C ILE A 52 5.82 11.41 21.83
N ILE A 53 6.51 12.34 21.16
CA ILE A 53 5.93 13.15 20.08
C ILE A 53 5.63 12.30 18.84
N PRO A 54 6.56 11.48 18.31
CA PRO A 54 6.26 10.53 17.22
C PRO A 54 5.12 9.58 17.58
N THR A 55 5.12 9.05 18.81
CA THR A 55 4.05 8.20 19.32
C THR A 55 2.68 8.90 19.23
N MET A 56 2.60 10.18 19.58
CA MET A 56 1.37 10.96 19.47
C MET A 56 0.91 11.13 18.02
N VAL A 57 1.85 11.37 17.10
CA VAL A 57 1.53 11.49 15.66
C VAL A 57 0.98 10.17 15.12
N ASP A 58 1.59 9.04 15.46
CA ASP A 58 1.11 7.71 15.06
C ASP A 58 -0.28 7.42 15.63
N ILE A 59 -0.52 7.81 16.89
CA ILE A 59 -1.83 7.72 17.53
C ILE A 59 -2.89 8.50 16.75
N LEU A 60 -2.62 9.76 16.42
CA LEU A 60 -3.56 10.59 15.67
C LEU A 60 -3.81 10.04 14.26
N ASN A 61 -2.77 9.50 13.61
CA ASN A 61 -2.85 8.93 12.28
C ASN A 61 -3.72 7.66 12.25
N GLU A 62 -3.52 6.71 13.16
CA GLU A 62 -4.38 5.51 13.26
C GLU A 62 -5.81 5.90 13.68
N MET A 63 -5.93 6.81 14.65
CA MET A 63 -7.22 7.31 15.13
C MET A 63 -8.06 7.96 14.03
N ASN A 64 -7.46 8.74 13.14
CA ASN A 64 -8.16 9.37 12.01
C ASN A 64 -8.86 8.33 11.12
N GLY A 65 -8.36 7.09 11.06
CA GLY A 65 -9.03 5.98 10.38
C GLY A 65 -10.36 5.55 11.01
N PHE A 66 -10.56 5.81 12.31
CA PHE A 66 -11.82 5.49 13.00
C PHE A 66 -12.90 6.59 12.82
N PHE A 67 -12.51 7.81 12.46
CA PHE A 67 -13.41 8.96 12.28
C PHE A 67 -13.76 9.19 10.80
N THR A 68 -14.65 8.36 10.26
CA THR A 68 -15.05 8.40 8.84
C THR A 68 -16.03 9.53 8.49
N ASN A 69 -16.42 10.35 9.46
CA ASN A 69 -17.36 11.47 9.32
C ASN A 69 -16.70 12.78 8.88
N GLY A 70 -15.45 12.75 8.43
CA GLY A 70 -14.70 13.93 7.99
C GLY A 70 -14.11 14.78 9.13
N MET A 71 -14.20 14.35 10.38
CA MET A 71 -13.38 14.91 11.45
C MET A 71 -11.97 14.33 11.36
N GLN A 72 -10.96 15.18 11.25
CA GLN A 72 -9.55 14.79 11.21
C GLN A 72 -8.77 15.54 12.28
N PHE A 73 -7.89 14.87 13.00
CA PHE A 73 -7.16 15.41 14.12
C PHE A 73 -5.67 15.52 13.77
N PHE A 74 -5.04 16.61 14.20
CA PHE A 74 -3.61 16.83 13.99
C PHE A 74 -2.96 17.45 15.23
N LEU A 75 -1.66 17.19 15.43
CA LEU A 75 -0.91 17.76 16.55
C LEU A 75 -0.58 19.23 16.25
N CYS A 76 -1.14 20.14 17.03
CA CYS A 76 -0.99 21.59 16.90
C CYS A 76 0.08 22.17 17.86
N GLY A 77 0.40 21.45 18.94
CA GLY A 77 1.43 21.87 19.88
C GLY A 77 1.72 20.84 20.97
N VAL A 78 2.87 21.01 21.62
CA VAL A 78 3.30 20.18 22.76
C VAL A 78 3.79 21.09 23.89
N SER A 79 3.47 20.75 25.13
CA SER A 79 4.00 21.43 26.31
C SER A 79 4.41 20.42 27.37
N GLU A 80 5.42 20.77 28.15
CA GLU A 80 5.85 19.99 29.31
C GLU A 80 5.60 20.77 30.60
N VAL A 81 5.10 20.08 31.61
CA VAL A 81 4.81 20.65 32.93
C VAL A 81 5.36 19.74 34.00
N ASP A 82 6.31 20.25 34.77
CA ASP A 82 6.83 19.56 35.96
C ASP A 82 5.88 19.78 37.14
N ASN A 83 5.09 18.76 37.47
CA ASN A 83 4.17 18.81 38.59
C ASN A 83 3.88 17.42 39.18
N SER A 84 4.63 17.03 40.20
CA SER A 84 4.45 15.74 40.89
C SER A 84 3.04 15.49 41.46
N ALA A 85 2.23 16.53 41.69
CA ALA A 85 0.85 16.36 42.15
C ALA A 85 -0.11 15.94 41.02
N TYR A 86 0.21 16.29 39.78
CA TYR A 86 -0.53 15.91 38.58
C TYR A 86 0.12 14.75 37.80
N TYR A 87 1.39 14.44 38.09
CA TYR A 87 2.07 13.25 37.58
C TYR A 87 1.32 11.96 37.93
N ASN A 88 0.84 11.84 39.17
CA ASN A 88 -0.06 10.78 39.61
C ASN A 88 -1.43 11.38 39.95
N MET A 89 -2.28 11.52 38.94
CA MET A 89 -3.49 12.33 39.01
C MET A 89 -4.69 11.59 39.62
N SER A 90 -5.49 12.31 40.40
CA SER A 90 -6.90 11.97 40.66
C SER A 90 -7.81 12.83 39.81
N LEU A 91 -8.82 12.24 39.17
CA LEU A 91 -9.83 12.97 38.39
C LEU A 91 -10.61 14.01 39.19
N SER A 92 -10.64 13.91 40.52
CA SER A 92 -11.19 14.95 41.38
C SER A 92 -10.50 16.32 41.22
N ASN A 93 -9.27 16.32 40.70
CA ASN A 93 -8.49 17.53 40.43
C ASN A 93 -8.66 18.06 38.99
N ALA A 94 -9.40 17.37 38.10
CA ALA A 94 -9.45 17.68 36.67
C ALA A 94 -9.93 19.11 36.39
N SER A 95 -10.89 19.65 37.16
CA SER A 95 -11.37 21.03 36.99
C SER A 95 -10.33 22.09 37.34
N THR A 96 -9.56 21.89 38.42
CA THR A 96 -8.49 22.82 38.80
C THR A 96 -7.31 22.71 37.83
N PHE A 97 -7.01 21.49 37.41
CA PHE A 97 -5.92 21.18 36.49
C PHE A 97 -6.15 21.77 35.09
N THR A 98 -7.29 21.48 34.47
CA THR A 98 -7.61 21.99 33.12
C THR A 98 -7.81 23.50 33.10
N ALA A 99 -8.35 24.10 34.15
CA ALA A 99 -8.43 25.56 34.27
C ALA A 99 -7.05 26.24 34.30
N GLN A 100 -6.00 25.51 34.69
CA GLN A 100 -4.64 26.04 34.75
C GLN A 100 -3.86 25.87 33.44
N TYR A 101 -4.05 24.75 32.74
CA TYR A 101 -3.16 24.36 31.62
C TYR A 101 -3.83 24.29 30.25
N ASN A 102 -5.17 24.42 30.16
CA ASN A 102 -5.84 24.40 28.86
C ASN A 102 -5.34 25.53 27.98
N GLN A 103 -4.90 25.17 26.78
CA GLN A 103 -4.68 26.09 25.69
C GLN A 103 -6.02 26.43 25.02
N PRO A 104 -6.21 27.68 24.57
CA PRO A 104 -7.41 28.08 23.84
C PRO A 104 -7.46 27.39 22.47
N ASP A 105 -8.67 27.23 21.94
CA ASP A 105 -8.95 26.87 20.54
C ASP A 105 -8.36 25.53 20.06
N VAL A 106 -8.00 24.65 21.00
CA VAL A 106 -7.47 23.30 20.74
C VAL A 106 -8.11 22.25 21.63
N ILE A 107 -8.10 21.01 21.16
CA ILE A 107 -8.40 19.84 21.98
C ILE A 107 -7.21 19.59 22.90
N ASN A 108 -7.40 19.83 24.19
CA ASN A 108 -6.35 19.65 25.19
C ASN A 108 -6.26 18.20 25.62
N LEU A 109 -5.14 17.56 25.29
CA LEU A 109 -4.83 16.17 25.65
C LEU A 109 -3.67 16.13 26.65
N TYR A 110 -3.84 15.43 27.76
CA TYR A 110 -2.88 15.38 28.85
C TYR A 110 -2.34 13.97 29.05
N LEU A 111 -1.02 13.83 29.15
CA LEU A 111 -0.36 12.57 29.46
C LEU A 111 0.16 12.58 30.91
N VAL A 112 -0.35 11.64 31.72
CA VAL A 112 0.02 11.49 33.14
C VAL A 112 0.56 10.09 33.42
N ARG A 113 1.36 9.93 34.48
CA ARG A 113 1.94 8.63 34.85
C ARG A 113 0.88 7.69 35.38
N THR A 114 0.03 8.16 36.30
CA THR A 114 -1.13 7.41 36.78
C THR A 114 -2.37 8.28 36.82
N LEU A 115 -3.54 7.65 36.66
CA LEU A 115 -4.85 8.30 36.70
C LEU A 115 -5.80 7.46 37.55
N SER A 116 -6.52 8.11 38.45
CA SER A 116 -7.44 7.46 39.40
C SER A 116 -8.75 8.22 39.60
N VAL A 117 -9.83 7.50 39.87
CA VAL A 117 -11.11 8.09 40.31
C VAL A 117 -11.09 8.43 41.80
N SER A 118 -12.03 9.27 42.26
CA SER A 118 -12.14 9.71 43.67
C SER A 118 -12.30 8.57 44.69
N THR A 119 -12.77 7.40 44.26
CA THR A 119 -12.90 6.19 45.08
C THR A 119 -11.62 5.34 45.15
N GLY A 120 -10.54 5.74 44.47
CA GLY A 120 -9.23 5.09 44.50
C GLY A 120 -8.96 4.03 43.42
N GLY A 121 -9.88 3.84 42.47
CA GLY A 121 -9.67 2.93 41.32
C GLY A 121 -8.82 3.56 40.23
N ALA A 122 -7.87 2.80 39.67
CA ALA A 122 -7.06 3.23 38.52
C ALA A 122 -7.84 3.10 37.21
N ILE A 123 -7.63 4.04 36.28
CA ILE A 123 -8.27 4.06 34.95
C ILE A 123 -7.21 4.41 33.89
N LEU A 124 -7.49 4.04 32.63
CA LEU A 124 -6.57 4.26 31.51
C LEU A 124 -6.75 5.63 30.84
N GLY A 125 -7.91 6.24 30.96
CA GLY A 125 -8.22 7.53 30.37
C GLY A 125 -9.48 8.15 30.96
N ALA A 126 -9.69 9.43 30.64
CA ALA A 126 -10.93 10.15 30.90
C ALA A 126 -11.11 11.31 29.90
N GLY A 127 -12.17 11.28 29.12
CA GLY A 127 -12.68 12.38 28.33
C GLY A 127 -13.75 13.17 29.08
N SER A 128 -13.69 14.50 29.01
CA SER A 128 -14.73 15.35 29.58
C SER A 128 -15.99 15.36 28.72
N PHE A 129 -17.16 15.04 29.27
CA PHE A 129 -18.42 15.29 28.55
C PHE A 129 -18.62 16.79 28.23
N PRO A 130 -19.37 17.13 27.18
CA PRO A 130 -19.69 18.52 26.83
C PRO A 130 -20.26 19.35 27.99
N TRP A 131 -21.03 18.72 28.90
CA TRP A 131 -21.63 19.32 30.09
C TRP A 131 -20.75 19.25 31.36
N SER A 132 -19.52 18.71 31.27
CA SER A 132 -18.62 18.62 32.41
C SER A 132 -18.12 19.99 32.86
N GLY A 133 -17.90 20.16 34.18
CA GLY A 133 -17.29 21.37 34.74
C GLY A 133 -15.79 21.55 34.45
N TRP A 134 -15.22 20.67 33.63
CA TRP A 134 -13.84 20.69 33.14
C TRP A 134 -13.85 20.21 31.69
N GLN A 135 -12.86 20.61 30.89
CA GLN A 135 -12.83 20.32 29.46
C GLN A 135 -11.44 19.80 29.06
N GLY A 136 -11.38 18.67 28.37
CA GLY A 136 -10.15 18.06 27.87
C GLY A 136 -10.18 16.53 27.91
N VAL A 137 -9.06 15.92 27.54
CA VAL A 137 -8.83 14.47 27.57
C VAL A 137 -7.59 14.20 28.40
N ILE A 138 -7.67 13.28 29.37
CA ILE A 138 -6.56 12.92 30.25
C ILE A 138 -6.28 11.43 30.09
N ILE A 139 -5.04 11.07 29.75
CA ILE A 139 -4.65 9.71 29.43
C ILE A 139 -3.54 9.24 30.36
N HIS A 140 -3.72 8.03 30.87
CA HIS A 140 -2.68 7.29 31.59
C HIS A 140 -1.58 6.85 30.62
N ALA A 141 -0.31 6.89 31.05
CA ALA A 141 0.82 6.52 30.18
C ALA A 141 0.70 5.14 29.49
N SER A 142 0.18 4.12 30.20
CA SER A 142 -0.07 2.79 29.60
C SER A 142 -1.34 2.70 28.74
N GLY A 143 -2.19 3.72 28.76
CA GLY A 143 -3.38 3.85 27.93
C GLY A 143 -3.17 4.77 26.73
N PHE A 144 -1.96 5.29 26.54
CA PHE A 144 -1.61 6.19 25.44
C PHE A 144 -1.44 5.42 24.13
N GLU A 145 -2.57 5.05 23.53
CA GLU A 145 -2.67 4.29 22.28
C GLU A 145 -3.95 4.68 21.52
N PRO A 146 -4.03 4.41 20.20
CA PRO A 146 -5.08 4.91 19.31
C PRO A 146 -6.51 4.65 19.82
N ARG A 147 -6.82 3.42 20.26
CA ARG A 147 -8.20 3.05 20.62
C ARG A 147 -8.67 3.75 21.88
N ASN A 148 -7.84 3.83 22.92
CA ASN A 148 -8.16 4.52 24.17
C ASN A 148 -8.27 6.03 23.97
N VAL A 149 -7.38 6.66 23.18
CA VAL A 149 -7.51 8.09 22.88
C VAL A 149 -8.81 8.36 22.11
N SER A 150 -9.14 7.51 21.14
CA SER A 150 -10.41 7.60 20.40
C SER A 150 -11.62 7.45 21.31
N HIS A 151 -11.58 6.48 22.23
CA HIS A 151 -12.63 6.25 23.23
C HIS A 151 -12.90 7.50 24.08
N GLU A 152 -11.84 8.10 24.64
CA GLU A 152 -11.99 9.30 25.44
C GLU A 152 -12.43 10.51 24.61
N LEU A 153 -12.04 10.60 23.33
CA LEU A 153 -12.59 11.60 22.42
C LEU A 153 -14.07 11.37 22.13
N GLY A 154 -14.53 10.13 22.09
CA GLY A 154 -15.97 9.81 22.05
C GLY A 154 -16.72 10.50 23.19
N HIS A 155 -16.25 10.33 24.43
CA HIS A 155 -16.80 11.06 25.58
C HIS A 155 -16.65 12.58 25.44
N TYR A 156 -15.51 13.04 24.95
CA TYR A 156 -15.26 14.47 24.69
C TYR A 156 -16.32 15.09 23.78
N PHE A 157 -16.80 14.34 22.79
CA PHE A 157 -17.86 14.74 21.87
C PHE A 157 -19.27 14.25 22.26
N GLY A 158 -19.45 13.74 23.48
CA GLY A 158 -20.76 13.46 24.07
C GLY A 158 -21.29 12.04 23.90
N LEU A 159 -20.45 11.08 23.49
CA LEU A 159 -20.84 9.67 23.45
C LEU A 159 -20.78 9.03 24.83
N LEU A 160 -21.74 8.17 25.14
CA LEU A 160 -21.74 7.34 26.36
C LEU A 160 -21.04 6.01 26.07
N HIS A 161 -20.75 5.24 27.13
CA HIS A 161 -20.40 3.84 26.95
C HIS A 161 -21.59 3.08 26.38
N THR A 162 -21.35 2.09 25.53
CA THR A 162 -22.41 1.17 25.03
C THR A 162 -23.17 0.50 26.17
N HIS A 163 -22.48 0.22 27.28
CA HIS A 163 -23.01 -0.38 28.50
C HIS A 163 -23.25 0.64 29.64
N GLN A 164 -23.53 1.91 29.32
CA GLN A 164 -23.69 2.97 30.33
C GLN A 164 -24.68 2.59 31.44
N GLN A 165 -25.72 1.81 31.11
CA GLN A 165 -26.62 1.18 32.06
C GLN A 165 -26.35 -0.33 32.08
N HIS A 166 -25.63 -0.83 33.09
CA HIS A 166 -25.17 -2.21 33.15
C HIS A 166 -25.93 -3.04 34.20
N ILE A 167 -25.91 -4.36 34.00
CA ILE A 167 -26.37 -5.36 34.96
C ILE A 167 -25.13 -6.00 35.59
N GLN A 168 -24.91 -5.82 36.90
CA GLN A 168 -23.76 -6.39 37.61
C GLN A 168 -24.16 -7.64 38.39
N LEU A 169 -23.46 -8.76 38.16
CA LEU A 169 -23.52 -9.92 39.06
C LEU A 169 -22.56 -9.71 40.22
N LEU A 170 -23.10 -9.54 41.43
CA LEU A 170 -22.30 -9.38 42.63
C LEU A 170 -21.69 -10.73 43.06
N SER A 171 -20.56 -10.68 43.77
CA SER A 171 -19.81 -11.85 44.24
C SER A 171 -20.60 -12.80 45.16
N ASN A 172 -21.75 -12.35 45.67
CA ASN A 172 -22.69 -13.12 46.49
C ASN A 172 -23.77 -13.85 45.66
N GLY A 173 -23.72 -13.77 44.32
CA GLY A 173 -24.71 -14.35 43.41
C GLY A 173 -25.99 -13.55 43.25
N SER A 174 -26.06 -12.32 43.79
CA SER A 174 -27.18 -11.40 43.59
C SER A 174 -26.92 -10.42 42.45
N TRP A 175 -27.98 -9.96 41.80
CA TRP A 175 -27.91 -8.99 40.72
C TRP A 175 -28.06 -7.55 41.25
N ASN A 176 -27.21 -6.64 40.80
CA ASN A 176 -27.33 -5.20 40.99
C ASN A 176 -27.49 -4.54 39.62
N ALA A 177 -28.69 -4.06 39.32
CA ALA A 177 -28.96 -3.29 38.11
C ALA A 177 -29.13 -1.82 38.52
N THR A 178 -28.34 -0.91 37.96
CA THR A 178 -28.46 0.53 38.26
C THR A 178 -29.80 1.07 37.74
N VAL A 179 -30.31 0.49 36.65
CA VAL A 179 -31.69 0.52 36.16
C VAL A 179 -31.88 -0.83 35.44
N LEU A 180 -32.82 -1.69 35.85
CA LEU A 180 -33.30 -2.73 34.91
C LEU A 180 -33.86 -1.95 33.74
N PRO A 181 -33.48 -2.21 32.46
CA PRO A 181 -34.04 -1.47 31.33
C PRO A 181 -35.55 -1.38 31.55
N ASP A 182 -36.04 -0.14 31.77
CA ASP A 182 -37.44 0.10 32.11
C ASP A 182 -38.24 -0.74 31.13
N GLN A 183 -39.08 -1.64 31.66
CA GLN A 183 -39.82 -2.64 30.89
C GLN A 183 -40.17 -2.10 29.51
N CYS A 184 -39.52 -2.60 28.47
CA CYS A 184 -39.94 -2.35 27.09
C CYS A 184 -41.23 -3.11 26.82
N LEU A 185 -42.28 -2.76 27.57
CA LEU A 185 -43.64 -3.00 27.18
C LEU A 185 -43.87 -2.06 26.00
N CYS A 186 -43.83 -2.63 24.81
CA CYS A 186 -44.35 -2.00 23.61
C CYS A 186 -45.87 -1.78 23.82
N CYS A 187 -46.24 -0.73 24.57
CA CYS A 187 -47.62 -0.27 24.69
C CYS A 187 -47.94 0.65 23.52
N ASP A 188 -48.18 0.04 22.36
CA ASP A 188 -49.06 0.65 21.35
C ASP A 188 -50.06 -0.37 20.79
N CYS A 189 -50.57 -1.25 21.67
CA CYS A 189 -51.86 -1.90 21.44
C CYS A 189 -52.97 -0.87 21.70
N MET A 190 -53.11 0.09 20.81
CA MET A 190 -54.30 0.93 20.71
C MET A 190 -55.45 0.06 20.20
N ASP A 191 -56.13 -0.64 21.10
CA ASP A 191 -57.59 -0.69 21.21
C ASP A 191 -57.96 -1.76 22.24
N GLY A 192 -58.83 -1.37 23.18
CA GLY A 192 -59.13 -2.16 24.36
C GLY A 192 -59.86 -3.46 24.02
N ASP A 193 -59.16 -4.58 24.13
CA ASP A 193 -59.70 -5.88 24.51
C ASP A 193 -58.57 -6.75 25.10
N ASP A 194 -58.92 -7.47 26.17
CA ASP A 194 -58.21 -8.52 26.92
C ASP A 194 -56.68 -8.46 27.16
N PHE A 195 -56.31 -8.35 28.44
CA PHE A 195 -54.95 -8.20 28.95
C PHE A 195 -54.12 -9.50 28.99
N ASN A 196 -54.42 -10.51 28.15
CA ASN A 196 -53.87 -11.84 28.41
C ASN A 196 -53.61 -12.82 27.24
N ASP A 197 -53.40 -12.39 25.99
CA ASP A 197 -52.91 -13.38 24.99
C ASP A 197 -52.08 -12.86 23.80
N ASP A 198 -51.97 -11.54 23.53
CA ASP A 198 -51.43 -11.09 22.22
C ASP A 198 -49.97 -10.58 22.20
N CYS A 199 -49.20 -10.67 23.29
CA CYS A 199 -47.75 -10.31 23.25
C CYS A 199 -46.85 -11.40 22.62
N TYR A 200 -47.39 -12.56 22.23
CA TYR A 200 -46.59 -13.67 21.70
C TYR A 200 -46.30 -13.61 20.18
N ASP A 201 -46.92 -12.67 19.44
CA ASP A 201 -46.83 -12.64 17.96
C ASP A 201 -46.05 -11.43 17.40
N CYS A 202 -45.49 -10.58 18.27
CA CYS A 202 -44.54 -9.54 17.87
C CYS A 202 -43.11 -10.09 18.01
N GLY A 203 -42.67 -10.90 17.06
CA GLY A 203 -41.29 -11.41 16.95
C GLY A 203 -40.20 -10.34 16.70
N GLN A 204 -40.46 -9.08 17.06
CA GLN A 204 -39.50 -7.98 17.04
C GLN A 204 -39.35 -7.44 18.46
N MET A 205 -38.17 -7.65 19.03
CA MET A 205 -37.72 -6.93 20.22
C MET A 205 -37.67 -5.44 19.86
N CYS A 206 -38.40 -4.61 20.60
CA CYS A 206 -38.38 -3.16 20.43
C CYS A 206 -36.98 -2.66 20.85
N ASP A 207 -36.25 -2.00 19.94
CA ASP A 207 -34.87 -1.57 20.17
C ASP A 207 -34.83 -0.30 21.04
N CYS A 208 -34.83 -0.51 22.36
CA CYS A 208 -34.97 0.57 23.33
C CYS A 208 -33.68 1.37 23.56
N ASN A 209 -32.59 1.00 22.87
CA ASN A 209 -31.28 1.62 23.04
C ASN A 209 -31.26 3.10 22.60
N CYS A 210 -32.18 3.53 21.73
CA CYS A 210 -32.21 4.92 21.26
C CYS A 210 -33.20 5.87 21.93
N THR A 211 -34.14 5.40 22.74
CA THR A 211 -35.19 6.28 23.29
C THR A 211 -35.07 6.52 24.79
N ASN A 212 -34.80 5.47 25.58
CA ASN A 212 -34.92 5.56 27.04
C ASN A 212 -33.87 4.77 27.84
N SER A 213 -33.01 3.99 27.19
CA SER A 213 -32.06 3.08 27.85
C SER A 213 -30.74 2.98 27.08
N GLY A 214 -29.70 2.43 27.74
CA GLY A 214 -28.37 2.20 27.16
C GLY A 214 -27.61 3.48 26.78
N ASP A 215 -27.14 3.60 25.54
CA ASP A 215 -26.26 4.69 25.08
C ASP A 215 -26.93 5.76 24.21
N PHE A 216 -28.26 5.66 23.99
CA PHE A 216 -29.08 6.59 23.19
C PHE A 216 -28.82 6.57 21.68
N PHE A 217 -28.35 5.43 21.15
CA PHE A 217 -28.19 5.18 19.71
C PHE A 217 -28.97 3.93 19.28
N CYS A 218 -29.57 3.96 18.10
CA CYS A 218 -30.37 2.85 17.57
C CYS A 218 -29.46 1.86 16.82
N ASP A 219 -28.33 2.32 16.29
CA ASP A 219 -27.40 1.49 15.51
C ASP A 219 -26.31 0.80 16.35
N THR A 220 -26.32 1.03 17.66
CA THR A 220 -25.53 0.28 18.64
C THR A 220 -26.41 -0.80 19.26
N PRO A 221 -26.02 -2.07 19.21
CA PRO A 221 -26.74 -3.13 19.91
C PRO A 221 -26.69 -2.93 21.43
N GLN A 222 -27.73 -3.39 22.13
CA GLN A 222 -27.78 -3.39 23.60
C GLN A 222 -26.59 -4.15 24.20
N ASP A 223 -25.84 -3.46 25.06
CA ASP A 223 -24.63 -3.98 25.72
C ASP A 223 -24.84 -4.08 27.25
N PRO A 224 -24.97 -5.29 27.81
CA PRO A 224 -25.23 -5.47 29.23
C PRO A 224 -23.99 -5.29 30.12
N SER A 225 -22.77 -5.42 29.57
CA SER A 225 -21.44 -5.18 30.17
C SER A 225 -20.34 -5.96 29.45
N ASP A 226 -19.12 -5.42 29.55
CA ASP A 226 -17.83 -6.06 29.23
C ASP A 226 -17.48 -7.33 30.03
N GLN A 227 -18.21 -7.63 31.10
CA GLN A 227 -17.94 -8.81 31.95
C GLN A 227 -18.27 -10.15 31.28
N TYR A 228 -19.03 -10.12 30.17
CA TYR A 228 -19.60 -11.31 29.56
C TYR A 228 -18.89 -11.78 28.29
N CYS A 229 -18.12 -10.91 27.64
CA CYS A 229 -17.37 -11.24 26.43
C CYS A 229 -15.96 -10.68 26.51
N ASN A 230 -15.06 -11.27 25.73
CA ASN A 230 -13.68 -10.80 25.55
C ASN A 230 -13.36 -10.79 24.05
N CYS A 231 -12.35 -10.01 23.67
CA CYS A 231 -11.77 -10.02 22.34
C CYS A 231 -11.38 -11.46 21.93
N GLY A 232 -11.94 -11.94 20.81
CA GLY A 232 -11.75 -13.31 20.28
C GLY A 232 -12.93 -14.26 20.44
N THR A 233 -13.99 -13.89 21.17
CA THR A 233 -15.21 -14.71 21.31
C THR A 233 -16.21 -14.32 20.21
N PHE A 234 -16.25 -15.06 19.09
CA PHE A 234 -17.17 -14.78 17.98
C PHE A 234 -18.14 -15.94 17.68
N PRO A 235 -19.47 -15.68 17.60
CA PRO A 235 -20.16 -14.44 17.97
C PRO A 235 -20.21 -14.23 19.50
N CYS A 236 -20.18 -12.96 19.95
CA CYS A 236 -20.45 -12.62 21.35
C CYS A 236 -21.96 -12.71 21.60
N VAL A 237 -22.37 -13.69 22.41
CA VAL A 237 -23.78 -13.94 22.74
C VAL A 237 -23.89 -14.04 24.26
N VAL A 238 -24.64 -13.12 24.87
CA VAL A 238 -24.76 -13.03 26.33
C VAL A 238 -26.18 -13.39 26.75
N ASN A 239 -26.33 -14.44 27.56
CA ASN A 239 -27.63 -14.85 28.09
C ASN A 239 -27.73 -14.45 29.56
N ILE A 240 -28.68 -13.57 29.91
CA ILE A 240 -28.90 -13.10 31.29
C ILE A 240 -30.28 -13.54 31.75
N THR A 241 -30.33 -14.17 32.91
CA THR A 241 -31.59 -14.51 33.60
C THR A 241 -31.93 -13.40 34.57
N LEU A 242 -32.99 -12.62 34.28
CA LEU A 242 -33.41 -11.51 35.12
C LEU A 242 -34.30 -11.97 36.28
N PRO A 243 -34.06 -11.51 37.52
CA PRO A 243 -34.91 -11.84 38.66
C PRO A 243 -36.28 -11.17 38.53
N ASN A 244 -37.36 -11.88 38.90
CA ASN A 244 -38.70 -11.29 38.91
C ASN A 244 -38.91 -10.42 40.16
N PRO A 245 -39.00 -9.08 40.05
CA PRO A 245 -39.17 -8.23 41.22
C PRO A 245 -40.61 -8.29 41.80
N SER A 246 -41.54 -8.93 41.09
CA SER A 246 -42.99 -8.96 41.39
C SER A 246 -43.46 -10.26 42.04
N ASP A 247 -42.68 -11.35 41.96
CA ASP A 247 -43.05 -12.66 42.52
C ASP A 247 -41.84 -13.33 43.23
N PRO A 248 -41.78 -13.26 44.57
CA PRO A 248 -40.71 -13.88 45.37
C PRO A 248 -40.67 -15.40 45.28
N ASP A 249 -41.77 -16.06 44.91
CA ASP A 249 -41.89 -17.52 44.85
C ASP A 249 -41.55 -18.09 43.47
N ASN A 250 -41.43 -17.24 42.44
CA ASN A 250 -40.94 -17.58 41.10
C ASN A 250 -39.83 -16.60 40.65
N PRO A 251 -38.58 -16.84 41.06
CA PRO A 251 -37.50 -15.84 40.98
C PRO A 251 -36.98 -15.56 39.56
N ILE A 252 -37.52 -16.19 38.51
CA ILE A 252 -37.06 -16.02 37.13
C ILE A 252 -38.17 -15.32 36.34
N HIS A 253 -37.91 -14.09 35.87
CA HIS A 253 -38.88 -13.37 35.03
C HIS A 253 -38.80 -13.88 33.58
N PHE A 254 -37.62 -13.85 32.93
CA PHE A 254 -37.31 -14.45 31.61
C PHE A 254 -35.77 -14.58 31.42
N MET A 255 -35.33 -15.34 30.40
CA MET A 255 -33.93 -15.36 29.93
C MET A 255 -33.83 -14.46 28.69
N GLU A 256 -32.97 -13.44 28.74
CA GLU A 256 -32.74 -12.51 27.63
C GLU A 256 -31.38 -12.77 27.00
N THR A 257 -31.32 -12.69 25.66
CA THR A 257 -30.10 -12.87 24.87
C THR A 257 -29.69 -11.53 24.26
N TYR A 258 -28.46 -11.10 24.51
CA TYR A 258 -27.87 -9.88 23.99
C TYR A 258 -26.76 -10.20 22.98
N TYR A 259 -26.57 -9.30 22.00
CA TYR A 259 -25.54 -9.39 20.95
C TYR A 259 -24.67 -8.11 20.91
N PRO A 260 -23.85 -7.85 21.93
CA PRO A 260 -23.06 -6.62 22.01
C PRO A 260 -22.05 -6.52 20.87
N ASP A 261 -21.86 -5.30 20.35
CA ASP A 261 -20.80 -5.04 19.37
C ASP A 261 -19.46 -4.83 20.08
N TYR A 262 -18.69 -5.91 20.19
CA TYR A 262 -17.35 -5.90 20.80
C TYR A 262 -16.31 -5.08 20.02
N SER A 263 -16.60 -4.73 18.76
CA SER A 263 -15.73 -3.91 17.92
C SER A 263 -15.96 -2.40 18.11
N ASN A 264 -17.04 -2.01 18.80
CA ASN A 264 -17.35 -0.60 19.04
C ASN A 264 -16.33 0.02 20.02
N LEU A 265 -15.76 1.17 19.65
CA LEU A 265 -14.77 1.89 20.45
C LEU A 265 -15.31 2.36 21.79
N MET A 266 -16.61 2.63 21.93
CA MET A 266 -17.26 3.03 23.20
C MET A 266 -17.59 1.86 24.13
N SER A 267 -17.25 0.63 23.74
CA SER A 267 -17.32 -0.55 24.60
C SER A 267 -16.00 -0.78 25.35
N TYR A 268 -15.99 -1.75 26.28
CA TYR A 268 -14.80 -2.15 27.07
C TYR A 268 -14.27 -3.55 26.70
N TYR A 269 -14.65 -4.11 25.54
CA TYR A 269 -14.26 -5.46 25.11
C TYR A 269 -12.78 -5.62 24.65
N GLY A 270 -11.88 -4.76 25.14
CA GLY A 270 -10.43 -4.89 24.97
C GLY A 270 -9.90 -4.50 23.58
N GLY A 271 -8.94 -5.28 23.08
CA GLY A 271 -8.12 -4.93 21.89
C GLY A 271 -8.80 -5.07 20.53
N CYS A 272 -10.04 -5.59 20.47
CA CYS A 272 -10.78 -5.79 19.23
C CYS A 272 -11.57 -4.55 18.77
N ARG A 273 -11.55 -3.48 19.57
CA ARG A 273 -12.27 -2.23 19.27
C ARG A 273 -11.61 -1.51 18.10
N ASN A 274 -12.38 -1.14 17.08
CA ASN A 274 -11.82 -0.54 15.87
C ASN A 274 -12.80 0.36 15.08
N LYS A 275 -14.00 0.64 15.59
CA LYS A 275 -14.97 1.49 14.87
C LYS A 275 -15.92 2.22 15.82
N PHE A 276 -16.48 3.32 15.32
CA PHE A 276 -17.72 3.91 15.84
C PHE A 276 -18.89 3.49 14.94
N SER A 277 -20.11 3.57 15.47
CA SER A 277 -21.31 3.46 14.65
C SER A 277 -21.57 4.75 13.86
N GLU A 278 -22.45 4.71 12.86
CA GLU A 278 -22.74 5.88 12.02
C GLU A 278 -23.45 6.96 12.82
N GLU A 279 -24.41 6.58 13.69
CA GLU A 279 -25.10 7.54 14.55
C GLU A 279 -24.17 8.13 15.61
N GLN A 280 -23.23 7.35 16.16
CA GLN A 280 -22.20 7.86 17.07
C GLN A 280 -21.32 8.92 16.37
N LEU A 281 -20.87 8.63 15.15
CA LEU A 281 -20.09 9.57 14.34
C LEU A 281 -20.87 10.85 14.03
N ASN A 282 -22.16 10.72 13.69
CA ASN A 282 -23.03 11.87 13.43
C ASN A 282 -23.21 12.71 14.69
N ARG A 283 -23.47 12.10 15.85
CA ARG A 283 -23.57 12.82 17.13
C ARG A 283 -22.30 13.58 17.46
N MET A 284 -21.12 12.98 17.27
CA MET A 284 -19.88 13.68 17.58
C MET A 284 -19.71 14.95 16.72
N LYS A 285 -20.10 14.86 15.45
CA LYS A 285 -20.06 15.99 14.51
C LYS A 285 -21.10 17.06 14.84
N GLU A 286 -22.31 16.67 15.23
CA GLU A 286 -23.34 17.60 15.73
C GLU A 286 -22.84 18.35 16.97
N THR A 287 -22.24 17.64 17.93
CA THR A 287 -21.67 18.25 19.13
C THR A 287 -20.58 19.27 18.76
N LEU A 288 -19.70 18.94 17.81
CA LEU A 288 -18.66 19.85 17.32
C LEU A 288 -19.26 21.16 16.77
N MET A 289 -20.33 21.04 15.99
CA MET A 289 -20.93 22.15 15.26
C MET A 289 -21.87 23.03 16.10
N GLU A 290 -22.53 22.47 17.10
CA GLU A 290 -23.64 23.15 17.79
C GLU A 290 -23.38 23.37 19.29
N HIS A 291 -22.56 22.54 19.93
CA HIS A 291 -22.39 22.65 21.37
C HIS A 291 -21.38 23.75 21.73
N PRO A 292 -21.73 24.75 22.58
CA PRO A 292 -20.86 25.90 22.88
C PRO A 292 -19.48 25.56 23.46
N THR A 293 -19.31 24.36 24.01
CA THR A 293 -18.02 23.88 24.51
C THR A 293 -17.14 23.26 23.43
N ARG A 294 -17.58 23.15 22.18
CA ARG A 294 -16.80 22.57 21.06
C ARG A 294 -16.74 23.44 19.82
N THR A 295 -17.70 24.33 19.61
CA THR A 295 -17.74 25.21 18.42
C THR A 295 -16.50 26.09 18.26
N HIS A 296 -15.78 26.38 19.34
CA HIS A 296 -14.50 27.09 19.29
C HIS A 296 -13.39 26.35 18.52
N LEU A 297 -13.54 25.04 18.29
CA LEU A 297 -12.56 24.22 17.55
C LEU A 297 -12.68 24.37 16.03
N ILE A 298 -13.75 25.00 15.55
CA ILE A 298 -14.04 25.18 14.12
C ILE A 298 -14.19 26.66 13.75
N ASP A 299 -13.77 27.58 14.63
CA ASP A 299 -13.74 29.00 14.33
C ASP A 299 -12.70 29.30 13.23
N GLU A 300 -12.91 30.36 12.44
CA GLU A 300 -12.08 30.65 11.25
C GLU A 300 -10.65 31.06 11.62
N ASP A 301 -10.44 31.54 12.85
CA ASP A 301 -9.13 31.88 13.39
C ASP A 301 -8.47 30.64 14.01
N MET A 302 -7.93 29.75 13.15
CA MET A 302 -7.12 28.61 13.60
C MET A 302 -6.01 29.13 14.54
N PRO A 303 -5.80 28.51 15.72
CA PRO A 303 -4.75 28.95 16.64
C PRO A 303 -3.40 28.95 15.91
N SER A 304 -2.48 29.79 16.38
CA SER A 304 -1.06 29.71 16.03
C SER A 304 -0.54 28.36 16.50
N CYS A 305 -0.84 27.30 15.76
CA CYS A 305 -0.15 26.04 15.90
C CYS A 305 1.32 26.37 15.66
N ASP A 306 2.17 26.04 16.62
CA ASP A 306 3.60 26.03 16.39
C ASP A 306 3.81 24.97 15.32
N VAL A 307 3.74 25.38 14.06
CA VAL A 307 3.85 24.44 12.96
C VAL A 307 5.27 23.93 13.05
N PHE A 308 5.42 22.66 13.41
CA PHE A 308 6.67 21.90 13.41
C PHE A 308 7.29 21.78 11.99
N LEU A 309 7.07 22.76 11.09
CA LEU A 309 7.54 22.77 9.70
C LEU A 309 9.06 22.85 9.60
N ALA A 310 9.74 23.37 10.61
CA ALA A 310 11.20 23.39 10.60
C ALA A 310 11.85 22.01 10.83
N ASN A 311 11.08 21.00 11.24
CA ASN A 311 11.60 19.69 11.65
C ASN A 311 10.92 18.50 10.95
N ARG A 312 10.12 18.69 9.90
CA ARG A 312 9.46 17.58 9.22
C ARG A 312 9.61 17.68 7.70
N GLY A 313 9.82 16.53 7.08
CA GLY A 313 9.76 16.36 5.64
C GLY A 313 8.76 15.26 5.27
N LYS A 314 8.47 15.15 3.98
CA LYS A 314 7.52 14.18 3.43
C LYS A 314 8.13 13.46 2.25
N VAL A 315 7.99 12.14 2.22
CA VAL A 315 8.34 11.33 1.04
C VAL A 315 7.06 10.79 0.45
N GLN A 316 6.86 11.04 -0.85
CA GLN A 316 5.70 10.57 -1.61
C GLN A 316 6.14 9.80 -2.84
N ILE A 317 5.37 8.82 -3.27
CA ILE A 317 5.53 8.09 -4.54
C ILE A 317 4.75 8.83 -5.61
N VAL A 318 5.34 8.93 -6.80
CA VAL A 318 4.67 9.45 -8.00
C VAL A 318 3.94 8.30 -8.70
N GLN A 319 2.65 8.50 -8.98
CA GLN A 319 1.85 7.58 -9.81
C GLN A 319 0.90 8.35 -10.73
N LEU A 320 0.28 7.65 -11.68
CA LEU A 320 -0.79 8.19 -12.51
C LEU A 320 -2.14 8.04 -11.81
N GLY A 321 -2.82 9.15 -11.56
CA GLY A 321 -4.19 9.15 -11.01
C GLY A 321 -5.26 8.91 -12.08
N ASP A 322 -6.49 8.64 -11.67
CA ASP A 322 -7.63 8.30 -12.55
C ASP A 322 -7.90 9.31 -13.68
N ASN A 323 -7.55 10.58 -13.46
CA ASN A 323 -7.73 11.67 -14.42
C ASN A 323 -6.57 11.81 -15.42
N GLY A 324 -5.58 10.90 -15.38
CA GLY A 324 -4.35 10.95 -16.19
C GLY A 324 -3.31 11.97 -15.71
N GLY A 325 -3.52 12.57 -14.53
CA GLY A 325 -2.58 13.49 -13.88
C GLY A 325 -1.66 12.79 -12.89
N ILE A 326 -0.65 13.50 -12.41
CA ILE A 326 0.21 13.00 -11.33
C ILE A 326 -0.57 12.98 -10.02
N GLU A 327 -0.54 11.83 -9.37
CA GLU A 327 -0.99 11.64 -7.99
C GLU A 327 0.24 11.35 -7.11
N LEU A 328 0.28 11.98 -5.93
CA LEU A 328 1.36 11.80 -4.97
C LEU A 328 0.84 11.02 -3.77
N VAL A 329 1.31 9.79 -3.60
CA VAL A 329 0.88 8.89 -2.52
C VAL A 329 1.94 8.83 -1.42
N PRO A 330 1.58 8.82 -0.13
CA PRO A 330 2.53 8.58 0.96
C PRO A 330 3.49 7.40 0.71
N PHE A 331 4.80 7.65 0.73
CA PHE A 331 5.79 6.57 0.74
C PHE A 331 5.95 6.09 2.18
N ARG A 332 5.21 5.03 2.54
CA ARG A 332 5.14 4.52 3.92
C ARG A 332 6.40 3.75 4.29
N TYR A 333 6.85 3.91 5.54
CA TYR A 333 7.98 3.17 6.11
C TYR A 333 9.29 3.28 5.31
N ASN A 334 9.45 4.35 4.54
CA ASN A 334 10.66 4.66 3.79
C ASN A 334 11.72 5.22 4.74
N LYS A 335 12.97 4.82 4.55
CA LYS A 335 14.10 5.33 5.34
C LYS A 335 14.54 6.67 4.78
N VAL A 336 14.96 7.59 5.64
CA VAL A 336 15.58 8.86 5.25
C VAL A 336 16.85 9.02 6.06
N GLU A 337 17.97 9.08 5.36
CA GLU A 337 19.30 9.28 5.93
C GLU A 337 19.66 10.77 5.86
N ILE A 338 20.25 11.28 6.95
CA ILE A 338 20.72 12.65 7.08
C ILE A 338 22.14 12.59 7.62
N ASP A 339 23.09 12.96 6.77
CA ASP A 339 24.53 12.91 7.03
C ASP A 339 25.10 14.32 7.18
N GLU A 340 25.93 14.54 8.20
CA GLU A 340 26.72 15.78 8.29
C GLU A 340 27.91 15.72 7.31
N ALA A 341 28.00 16.69 6.40
CA ALA A 341 29.06 16.73 5.39
C ALA A 341 30.44 16.86 6.07
N GLY A 342 31.25 15.80 5.98
CA GLY A 342 32.59 15.74 6.58
C GLY A 342 32.62 15.47 8.10
N GLY A 343 31.49 15.12 8.71
CA GLY A 343 31.34 14.80 10.14
C GLY A 343 31.22 13.31 10.47
N ALA A 344 30.92 13.00 11.74
CA ALA A 344 30.54 11.66 12.21
C ALA A 344 29.07 11.62 12.67
N GLY A 345 28.32 12.71 12.46
CA GLY A 345 26.90 12.82 12.76
C GLY A 345 26.08 12.17 11.65
N PHE A 346 25.30 11.16 12.02
CA PHE A 346 24.41 10.41 11.16
C PHE A 346 23.07 10.28 11.84
N CYS A 347 21.99 10.55 11.10
CA CYS A 347 20.63 10.41 11.59
C CYS A 347 19.80 9.63 10.58
N GLU A 348 19.14 8.56 11.04
CA GLU A 348 18.18 7.81 10.25
C GLU A 348 16.78 8.07 10.78
N LYS A 349 15.87 8.37 9.87
CA LYS A 349 14.43 8.48 10.14
C LYS A 349 13.66 7.53 9.26
N THR A 350 12.44 7.22 9.68
CA THR A 350 11.52 6.40 8.91
C THR A 350 10.21 7.16 8.76
N THR A 351 9.66 7.16 7.55
CA THR A 351 8.38 7.81 7.29
C THR A 351 7.22 7.03 7.91
N GLY A 352 6.22 7.75 8.42
CA GLY A 352 4.96 7.20 8.89
C GLY A 352 4.06 6.73 7.73
N ILE A 353 2.84 6.31 8.08
CA ILE A 353 1.83 5.89 7.08
C ILE A 353 1.36 7.02 6.16
N ASP A 354 1.59 8.26 6.58
CA ASP A 354 1.29 9.52 5.87
C ASP A 354 2.48 10.00 5.01
N GLY A 355 3.60 9.27 5.02
CA GLY A 355 4.81 9.59 4.28
C GLY A 355 5.67 10.66 4.96
N PHE A 356 5.25 11.20 6.11
CA PHE A 356 6.03 12.20 6.82
C PHE A 356 7.09 11.56 7.72
N TYR A 357 8.21 12.24 7.89
CA TYR A 357 9.24 11.91 8.87
C TYR A 357 9.62 13.15 9.68
N ASN A 358 10.14 12.95 10.89
CA ASN A 358 10.54 14.03 11.79
C ASN A 358 12.07 14.01 11.97
N ILE A 359 12.71 15.16 11.74
CA ILE A 359 14.16 15.40 11.84
C ILE A 359 14.56 15.84 13.25
N GLN A 360 13.58 16.03 14.14
CA GLN A 360 13.80 16.24 15.57
C GLN A 360 14.68 15.12 16.15
N ASP A 361 15.55 15.52 17.07
CA ASP A 361 16.51 14.63 17.75
C ASP A 361 17.65 14.09 16.87
N CYS A 362 17.79 14.57 15.63
CA CYS A 362 19.00 14.32 14.83
C CYS A 362 20.26 15.02 15.39
N GLY A 363 20.14 15.83 16.44
CA GLY A 363 21.29 16.43 17.13
C GLY A 363 22.07 17.47 16.32
N LEU A 364 21.54 17.88 15.15
CA LEU A 364 22.18 18.76 14.18
C LEU A 364 22.60 20.09 14.83
N GLN A 365 23.86 20.48 14.66
CA GLN A 365 24.41 21.73 15.19
C GLN A 365 24.51 22.80 14.10
N VAL A 366 23.94 23.98 14.33
CA VAL A 366 23.77 25.07 13.34
C VAL A 366 25.08 25.78 12.96
N ALA A 367 26.22 25.45 13.57
CA ALA A 367 27.48 26.14 13.31
C ALA A 367 28.08 25.72 11.95
N ASP A 368 27.66 26.38 10.87
CA ASP A 368 28.14 26.21 9.48
C ASP A 368 28.07 24.76 8.95
N ALA A 369 27.15 23.93 9.47
CA ALA A 369 27.03 22.54 9.04
C ALA A 369 26.27 22.46 7.71
N ASP A 370 26.98 21.95 6.70
CA ASP A 370 26.37 21.40 5.50
C ASP A 370 25.95 19.95 5.79
N ILE A 371 24.76 19.57 5.34
CA ILE A 371 24.22 18.22 5.51
C ILE A 371 23.81 17.66 4.14
N GLU A 372 23.81 16.34 4.03
CA GLU A 372 23.25 15.62 2.89
C GLU A 372 22.03 14.84 3.36
N VAL A 373 20.87 15.04 2.71
CA VAL A 373 19.63 14.33 3.00
C VAL A 373 19.33 13.38 1.84
N SER A 374 19.18 12.09 2.13
CA SER A 374 18.91 11.07 1.11
C SER A 374 17.82 10.09 1.57
N PRO A 375 16.65 10.07 0.92
CA PRO A 375 15.69 9.00 1.10
C PRO A 375 16.24 7.70 0.52
N GLN A 376 16.05 6.61 1.25
CA GLN A 376 16.38 5.28 0.80
C GLN A 376 15.21 4.34 1.08
N LYS A 377 14.93 3.46 0.13
CA LYS A 377 14.07 2.33 0.42
C LYS A 377 14.92 1.23 1.07
N ASP A 378 14.88 1.13 2.39
CA ASP A 378 15.35 -0.06 3.12
C ASP A 378 14.18 -1.01 3.37
N GLY A 379 14.42 -2.31 3.29
CA GLY A 379 13.37 -3.31 3.42
C GLY A 379 13.92 -4.72 3.59
N THR A 380 14.04 -5.15 4.84
CA THR A 380 14.23 -6.55 5.25
C THR A 380 12.93 -7.38 5.13
N PHE A 381 12.34 -7.40 3.93
CA PHE A 381 11.26 -8.30 3.49
C PHE A 381 11.61 -8.78 2.06
N PRO A 382 11.24 -10.00 1.63
CA PRO A 382 11.99 -10.74 0.61
C PRO A 382 12.23 -9.90 -0.66
N LEU A 383 13.52 -9.72 -0.97
CA LEU A 383 14.09 -8.79 -1.96
C LEU A 383 13.55 -8.98 -3.38
N GLU A 384 12.96 -10.14 -3.68
CA GLU A 384 12.52 -10.52 -5.03
C GLU A 384 11.21 -9.84 -5.44
N LEU A 385 10.32 -9.51 -4.48
CA LEU A 385 9.07 -8.83 -4.79
C LEU A 385 9.27 -7.34 -5.09
N PHE A 386 10.34 -6.70 -4.59
CA PHE A 386 10.48 -5.24 -4.63
C PHE A 386 11.11 -4.68 -5.90
N SER A 387 11.96 -5.45 -6.58
CA SER A 387 12.66 -4.99 -7.78
C SER A 387 11.70 -4.94 -8.97
N THR A 388 10.87 -5.97 -9.15
CA THR A 388 9.83 -6.09 -10.18
C THR A 388 8.47 -5.47 -9.79
N TYR A 389 8.25 -5.11 -8.52
CA TYR A 389 6.98 -4.51 -8.09
C TYR A 389 6.58 -3.33 -8.99
N GLN A 390 5.39 -3.37 -9.61
CA GLN A 390 4.85 -2.36 -10.54
C GLN A 390 5.67 -2.16 -11.82
N VAL A 391 6.55 -3.10 -12.16
CA VAL A 391 7.28 -3.10 -13.43
C VAL A 391 6.75 -4.27 -14.25
N SER A 392 6.15 -3.97 -15.40
CA SER A 392 5.45 -4.95 -16.23
C SER A 392 5.72 -4.76 -17.72
N THR A 393 5.22 -5.67 -18.54
CA THR A 393 5.24 -5.51 -20.00
C THR A 393 4.53 -4.23 -20.46
N GLY A 394 3.59 -3.71 -19.68
CA GLY A 394 2.95 -2.43 -19.94
C GLY A 394 3.95 -1.26 -20.00
N ASP A 395 5.00 -1.30 -19.19
CA ASP A 395 6.08 -0.30 -19.22
C ASP A 395 6.92 -0.42 -20.48
N LEU A 396 7.23 -1.65 -20.91
CA LEU A 396 7.94 -1.90 -22.16
C LEU A 396 7.16 -1.36 -23.36
N VAL A 397 5.84 -1.55 -23.38
CA VAL A 397 4.95 -0.99 -24.40
C VAL A 397 4.99 0.54 -24.38
N ALA A 398 4.86 1.18 -23.21
CA ALA A 398 4.89 2.63 -23.07
C ALA A 398 6.22 3.24 -23.57
N ILE A 399 7.35 2.61 -23.21
CA ILE A 399 8.67 3.01 -23.69
C ILE A 399 8.78 2.83 -25.21
N GLY A 400 8.27 1.72 -25.75
CA GLY A 400 8.34 1.43 -27.19
C GLY A 400 7.56 2.47 -28.01
N GLN A 401 6.36 2.82 -27.56
CA GLN A 401 5.56 3.87 -28.18
C GLN A 401 6.23 5.24 -28.13
N HIS A 402 6.95 5.53 -27.05
CA HIS A 402 7.70 6.77 -26.90
C HIS A 402 8.87 6.84 -27.89
N ILE A 403 9.67 5.77 -27.99
CA ILE A 403 10.80 5.68 -28.91
C ILE A 403 10.35 5.82 -30.37
N LEU A 404 9.20 5.21 -30.72
CA LEU A 404 8.63 5.28 -32.07
C LEU A 404 7.89 6.60 -32.37
N GLY A 405 7.73 7.49 -31.37
CA GLY A 405 7.01 8.75 -31.54
C GLY A 405 5.49 8.61 -31.71
N ILE A 406 4.92 7.48 -31.31
CA ILE A 406 3.48 7.17 -31.39
C ILE A 406 2.75 7.81 -30.22
N GLN A 407 3.24 7.57 -29.01
CA GLN A 407 2.72 8.14 -27.78
C GLN A 407 3.89 8.47 -26.86
N SER A 408 4.01 9.74 -26.47
CA SER A 408 5.04 10.16 -25.53
C SER A 408 4.71 9.71 -24.10
N LEU A 409 5.74 9.41 -23.32
CA LEU A 409 5.59 9.21 -21.88
C LEU A 409 4.95 10.45 -21.23
N PRO A 410 4.08 10.27 -20.22
CA PRO A 410 3.13 11.29 -19.79
C PRO A 410 3.77 12.50 -19.09
N ASN A 411 4.94 12.33 -18.46
CA ASN A 411 5.62 13.39 -17.71
C ASN A 411 7.10 13.05 -17.47
N SER A 412 7.83 13.98 -16.85
CA SER A 412 9.25 13.84 -16.55
C SER A 412 9.58 12.71 -15.58
N TYR A 413 8.70 12.40 -14.62
CA TYR A 413 8.89 11.25 -13.73
C TYR A 413 8.82 9.92 -14.49
N ALA A 414 7.91 9.80 -15.48
CA ALA A 414 7.85 8.65 -16.37
C ALA A 414 9.11 8.51 -17.24
N LYS A 415 9.65 9.64 -17.74
CA LYS A 415 10.93 9.64 -18.47
C LYS A 415 12.10 9.17 -17.59
N ILE A 416 12.17 9.65 -16.35
CA ILE A 416 13.16 9.19 -15.37
C ILE A 416 12.99 7.69 -15.09
N ALA A 417 11.76 7.22 -14.86
CA ALA A 417 11.48 5.80 -14.61
C ALA A 417 11.91 4.90 -15.78
N ALA A 418 11.82 5.40 -17.02
CA ALA A 418 12.21 4.67 -18.23
C ALA A 418 13.73 4.56 -18.42
N ASP A 419 14.54 5.52 -17.97
CA ASP A 419 16.00 5.51 -18.12
C ASP A 419 16.66 4.69 -16.99
N VAL A 420 16.60 3.37 -17.12
CA VAL A 420 17.09 2.42 -16.10
C VAL A 420 18.60 2.17 -16.18
N ASN A 421 19.24 2.61 -17.27
CA ASN A 421 20.69 2.56 -17.41
C ASN A 421 21.39 3.89 -17.05
N ASN A 422 20.62 4.92 -16.67
CA ASN A 422 21.09 6.26 -16.31
C ASN A 422 21.91 6.90 -17.44
N SER A 423 21.46 6.79 -18.69
CA SER A 423 22.15 7.31 -19.88
C SER A 423 21.78 8.76 -20.23
N GLY A 424 20.72 9.30 -19.63
CA GLY A 424 20.12 10.58 -20.03
C GLY A 424 19.31 10.48 -21.33
N SER A 425 18.92 9.27 -21.72
CA SER A 425 18.17 9.01 -22.94
C SER A 425 17.31 7.75 -22.79
N ILE A 426 16.19 7.69 -23.51
CA ILE A 426 15.29 6.53 -23.49
C ILE A 426 15.46 5.75 -24.79
N THR A 427 15.94 4.52 -24.69
CA THR A 427 16.32 3.69 -25.83
C THR A 427 15.81 2.26 -25.70
N THR A 428 16.00 1.45 -26.75
CA THR A 428 15.68 0.01 -26.70
C THR A 428 16.55 -0.74 -25.70
N LEU A 429 17.71 -0.20 -25.30
CA LEU A 429 18.55 -0.78 -24.26
C LEU A 429 17.84 -0.78 -22.89
N ASP A 430 17.10 0.27 -22.58
CA ASP A 430 16.32 0.39 -21.35
C ASP A 430 15.21 -0.66 -21.28
N GLN A 431 14.50 -0.87 -22.39
CA GLN A 431 13.50 -1.94 -22.51
C GLN A 431 14.09 -3.32 -22.23
N ILE A 432 15.36 -3.55 -22.58
CA ILE A 432 16.00 -4.85 -22.40
C ILE A 432 16.36 -5.09 -20.94
N PHE A 433 16.87 -4.07 -20.24
CA PHE A 433 17.10 -4.17 -18.80
C PHE A 433 15.78 -4.37 -18.04
N ILE A 434 14.72 -3.64 -18.40
CA ILE A 434 13.38 -3.81 -17.80
C ILE A 434 12.83 -5.22 -18.08
N ARG A 435 12.94 -5.72 -19.31
CA ARG A 435 12.53 -7.09 -19.67
C ARG A 435 13.25 -8.14 -18.83
N ARG A 436 14.57 -8.03 -18.69
CA ARG A 436 15.36 -8.98 -17.89
C ARG A 436 14.98 -8.96 -16.42
N LEU A 437 14.65 -7.78 -15.90
CA LEU A 437 14.09 -7.62 -14.55
C LEU A 437 12.74 -8.33 -14.42
N ILE A 438 11.78 -8.08 -15.33
CA ILE A 438 10.44 -8.71 -15.31
C ILE A 438 10.55 -10.24 -15.39
N LEU A 439 11.42 -10.75 -16.25
CA LEU A 439 11.68 -12.19 -16.37
C LEU A 439 12.42 -12.80 -15.17
N GLY A 440 12.86 -12.00 -14.20
CA GLY A 440 13.63 -12.45 -13.04
C GLY A 440 15.05 -12.92 -13.39
N ILE A 441 15.56 -12.55 -14.56
CA ILE A 441 16.94 -12.84 -14.97
C ILE A 441 17.91 -11.96 -14.17
N ASP A 442 17.53 -10.70 -13.97
CA ASP A 442 18.26 -9.74 -13.13
C ASP A 442 17.42 -9.42 -11.88
N ASN A 443 18.08 -9.32 -10.72
CA ASN A 443 17.40 -8.99 -9.46
C ASN A 443 17.23 -7.47 -9.25
N GLY A 444 17.70 -6.64 -10.18
CA GLY A 444 17.68 -5.19 -10.13
C GLY A 444 18.53 -4.59 -11.26
N PHE A 445 18.49 -3.27 -11.39
CA PHE A 445 19.29 -2.55 -12.39
C PHE A 445 20.72 -2.32 -11.89
N ALA A 446 21.69 -2.36 -12.80
CA ALA A 446 23.11 -2.17 -12.47
C ALA A 446 23.49 -0.70 -12.23
N SER A 447 22.85 0.23 -12.97
CA SER A 447 23.21 1.66 -12.98
C SER A 447 22.37 2.51 -12.05
N VAL A 448 21.19 2.04 -11.64
CA VAL A 448 20.25 2.80 -10.80
C VAL A 448 19.69 1.93 -9.67
N PRO A 449 19.42 2.52 -8.49
CA PRO A 449 18.61 1.85 -7.48
C PRO A 449 17.17 1.62 -7.97
N SER A 450 16.41 0.80 -7.25
CA SER A 450 15.00 0.57 -7.55
C SER A 450 14.13 1.83 -7.47
N TRP A 451 14.56 2.83 -6.71
CA TRP A 451 13.84 4.08 -6.51
C TRP A 451 14.81 5.24 -6.64
N ARG A 452 14.42 6.26 -7.40
CA ARG A 452 15.12 7.55 -7.48
C ARG A 452 14.26 8.62 -6.84
N PHE A 453 14.86 9.66 -6.27
CA PHE A 453 14.10 10.68 -5.55
C PHE A 453 14.34 12.08 -6.11
N VAL A 454 13.27 12.81 -6.43
CA VAL A 454 13.34 14.23 -6.80
C VAL A 454 13.08 15.09 -5.56
N PRO A 455 14.02 15.94 -5.12
CA PRO A 455 13.78 16.85 -3.99
C PRO A 455 12.69 17.88 -4.32
N ASP A 456 11.68 18.01 -3.48
CA ASP A 456 10.63 19.02 -3.64
C ASP A 456 11.21 20.44 -3.58
N TYR A 457 12.30 20.63 -2.83
CA TYR A 457 13.02 21.90 -2.76
C TYR A 457 13.43 22.40 -4.13
N ALA A 458 13.96 21.54 -4.99
CA ALA A 458 14.37 21.91 -6.34
C ALA A 458 13.17 22.42 -7.17
N LEU A 459 12.01 21.78 -7.01
CA LEU A 459 10.77 22.16 -7.70
C LEU A 459 10.16 23.49 -7.21
N THR A 460 10.65 24.05 -6.10
CA THR A 460 10.28 25.40 -5.65
C THR A 460 10.93 26.50 -6.50
N PHE A 461 11.96 26.18 -7.28
CA PHE A 461 12.64 27.11 -8.18
C PHE A 461 11.95 27.09 -9.55
N PRO A 462 11.23 28.18 -9.95
CA PRO A 462 10.37 28.13 -11.13
C PRO A 462 11.09 27.89 -12.45
N SER A 463 12.36 28.32 -12.58
CA SER A 463 13.16 28.05 -13.79
C SER A 463 13.48 26.57 -13.92
N PHE A 464 14.02 25.97 -12.86
CA PHE A 464 14.31 24.54 -12.85
C PHE A 464 13.05 23.70 -13.04
N HIS A 465 11.95 24.03 -12.35
CA HIS A 465 10.70 23.28 -12.48
C HIS A 465 10.19 23.30 -13.94
N ALA A 466 10.24 24.46 -14.61
CA ALA A 466 9.84 24.56 -16.01
C ALA A 466 10.74 23.72 -16.94
N ASP A 467 12.06 23.75 -16.73
CA ASP A 467 13.01 22.98 -17.53
C ASP A 467 12.85 21.46 -17.26
N PHE A 468 12.67 21.08 -15.99
CA PHE A 468 12.39 19.71 -15.57
C PHE A 468 11.11 19.16 -16.20
N ASP A 469 10.04 19.96 -16.25
CA ASP A 469 8.75 19.56 -16.86
C ASP A 469 8.85 19.40 -18.40
N ASP A 470 9.72 20.16 -19.07
CA ASP A 470 9.96 20.01 -20.51
C ASP A 470 10.79 18.75 -20.79
N ASP A 471 11.97 18.66 -20.18
CA ASP A 471 12.87 17.53 -20.32
C ASP A 471 13.79 17.36 -19.09
N PRO A 472 13.60 16.31 -18.27
CA PRO A 472 14.44 16.11 -17.09
C PRO A 472 15.90 15.90 -17.47
N PHE A 473 16.20 15.26 -18.60
CA PHE A 473 17.58 14.91 -18.96
C PHE A 473 18.47 16.13 -19.25
N SER A 474 17.86 17.24 -19.68
CA SER A 474 18.55 18.50 -19.95
C SER A 474 18.28 19.59 -18.91
N ALA A 475 17.49 19.31 -17.87
CA ALA A 475 17.19 20.27 -16.82
C ALA A 475 18.41 20.57 -15.94
N GLU A 476 18.65 21.85 -15.68
CA GLU A 476 19.76 22.33 -14.87
C GLU A 476 19.23 23.06 -13.63
N TRP A 477 19.58 22.55 -12.45
CA TRP A 477 19.27 23.22 -11.20
C TRP A 477 20.47 24.03 -10.72
N ILE A 478 20.39 25.35 -10.88
CA ILE A 478 21.43 26.28 -10.46
C ILE A 478 20.98 26.99 -9.18
N ARG A 479 21.75 26.81 -8.10
CA ARG A 479 21.45 27.45 -6.80
C ARG A 479 22.04 28.85 -6.69
N ALA A 480 21.63 29.60 -5.68
CA ALA A 480 22.05 30.98 -5.45
C ALA A 480 23.57 31.14 -5.18
N ASP A 481 24.23 30.08 -4.72
CA ASP A 481 25.68 30.03 -4.50
C ASP A 481 26.48 29.68 -5.79
N GLY A 482 25.78 29.39 -6.90
CA GLY A 482 26.38 29.01 -8.18
C GLY A 482 26.69 27.53 -8.32
N SER A 483 26.27 26.67 -7.38
CA SER A 483 26.32 25.22 -7.57
C SER A 483 25.31 24.77 -8.63
N GLU A 484 25.73 23.83 -9.47
CA GLU A 484 24.98 23.32 -10.62
C GLU A 484 24.71 21.82 -10.42
N TYR A 485 23.45 21.42 -10.61
CA TYR A 485 22.99 20.04 -10.50
C TYR A 485 22.29 19.62 -11.80
N HIS A 486 22.58 18.42 -12.28
CA HIS A 486 22.12 17.88 -13.56
C HIS A 486 21.46 16.50 -13.36
N TYR A 487 20.93 15.90 -14.42
CA TYR A 487 20.33 14.56 -14.32
C TYR A 487 21.38 13.49 -13.95
N GLN A 488 22.49 13.45 -14.70
CA GLN A 488 23.63 12.56 -14.44
C GLN A 488 24.68 13.25 -13.56
N GLU A 489 25.34 12.46 -12.71
CA GLU A 489 26.56 12.91 -12.03
C GLU A 489 27.74 12.89 -13.01
N GLU A 490 28.42 14.03 -13.13
CA GLU A 490 29.61 14.19 -13.95
C GLU A 490 30.75 14.80 -13.12
N GLN A 491 31.99 14.83 -13.65
CA GLN A 491 33.17 15.25 -12.88
C GLN A 491 33.06 16.63 -12.18
N ASN A 492 32.18 17.51 -12.65
CA ASN A 492 31.98 18.85 -12.08
C ASN A 492 30.58 19.09 -11.51
N TYR A 493 29.65 18.14 -11.64
CA TYR A 493 28.23 18.35 -11.38
C TYR A 493 27.64 17.20 -10.58
N LYS A 494 26.87 17.53 -9.53
CA LYS A 494 26.09 16.54 -8.78
C LYS A 494 24.78 16.25 -9.49
N SER A 495 24.21 15.06 -9.28
CA SER A 495 22.84 14.81 -9.72
C SER A 495 21.85 15.63 -8.89
N TYR A 496 20.78 16.17 -9.49
CA TYR A 496 19.67 16.75 -8.73
C TYR A 496 18.74 15.67 -8.12
N LEU A 497 19.02 14.39 -8.37
CA LEU A 497 18.28 13.24 -7.84
C LEU A 497 18.95 12.66 -6.58
N ASP A 498 18.15 11.94 -5.78
CA ASP A 498 18.49 11.05 -4.66
C ASP A 498 19.06 11.71 -3.40
N LEU A 499 19.73 12.83 -3.57
CA LEU A 499 20.44 13.52 -2.51
C LEU A 499 20.17 15.02 -2.58
N LEU A 500 19.99 15.62 -1.40
CA LEU A 500 19.85 17.05 -1.25
C LEU A 500 20.90 17.57 -0.28
N ASP A 501 21.87 18.33 -0.81
CA ASP A 501 22.79 19.11 0.02
C ASP A 501 22.06 20.31 0.60
N LEU A 502 22.16 20.55 1.90
CA LEU A 502 21.60 21.72 2.57
C LEU A 502 22.59 22.37 3.52
N ASN A 503 22.59 23.68 3.56
CA ASN A 503 23.26 24.44 4.61
C ASN A 503 22.25 24.78 5.70
N LEU A 504 22.52 24.45 6.96
CA LEU A 504 21.60 24.71 8.08
C LEU A 504 21.44 26.20 8.45
N LEU A 505 22.14 27.12 7.78
CA LEU A 505 21.89 28.56 7.84
C LEU A 505 20.94 29.05 6.74
N ASN A 506 20.57 28.19 5.78
CA ASN A 506 19.58 28.54 4.76
C ASN A 506 18.22 28.77 5.44
N PRO A 507 17.60 29.95 5.31
CA PRO A 507 16.29 30.22 5.94
C PRO A 507 15.17 29.30 5.42
N ASP A 508 15.33 28.71 4.23
CA ASP A 508 14.33 27.82 3.65
C ASP A 508 14.24 26.47 4.38
N ILE A 509 15.20 26.10 5.24
CA ILE A 509 15.11 24.88 6.05
C ILE A 509 13.92 24.87 7.00
N THR A 510 13.27 26.02 7.22
CA THR A 510 12.04 26.06 8.02
C THR A 510 10.80 25.63 7.23
N GLN A 511 10.94 25.38 5.93
CA GLN A 511 9.86 25.01 5.01
C GLN A 511 9.85 23.50 4.77
N GLU A 512 8.68 22.88 4.81
CA GLU A 512 8.51 21.44 4.57
C GLU A 512 9.06 20.97 3.21
N PRO A 513 8.83 21.68 2.07
CA PRO A 513 9.40 21.27 0.77
C PRO A 513 10.92 21.10 0.77
N THR A 514 11.63 21.81 1.66
CA THR A 514 13.09 21.70 1.79
C THR A 514 13.53 20.32 2.25
N TRP A 515 12.65 19.58 2.93
CA TRP A 515 12.90 18.25 3.45
C TRP A 515 12.08 17.17 2.73
N SER A 516 11.35 17.53 1.69
CA SER A 516 10.41 16.61 1.03
C SER A 516 10.94 16.08 -0.31
N PHE A 517 10.49 14.89 -0.68
CA PHE A 517 10.97 14.17 -1.85
C PHE A 517 9.83 13.41 -2.56
N ARG A 518 9.95 13.33 -3.88
CA ARG A 518 9.08 12.51 -4.74
C ARG A 518 9.88 11.31 -5.25
N GLY A 519 9.49 10.13 -4.82
CA GLY A 519 10.05 8.84 -5.24
C GLY A 519 9.47 8.40 -6.58
N VAL A 520 10.37 8.04 -7.49
CA VAL A 520 10.10 7.47 -8.81
C VAL A 520 10.56 6.02 -8.81
N LYS A 521 9.64 5.09 -9.09
CA LYS A 521 9.96 3.67 -9.23
C LYS A 521 10.65 3.45 -10.57
N MET A 522 11.91 3.03 -10.55
CA MET A 522 12.65 2.74 -11.78
C MET A 522 12.05 1.50 -12.46
N GLY A 523 11.88 1.59 -13.79
CA GLY A 523 11.20 0.60 -14.62
C GLY A 523 9.70 0.81 -14.80
N ASN A 524 9.03 1.54 -13.90
CA ASN A 524 7.59 1.83 -13.97
C ASN A 524 7.33 3.09 -14.82
N ALA A 525 7.55 2.99 -16.13
CA ALA A 525 7.43 4.09 -17.09
C ALA A 525 5.97 4.50 -17.37
N ASN A 526 4.99 3.64 -17.10
CA ASN A 526 3.58 3.98 -17.21
C ASN A 526 2.99 4.59 -15.91
N LEU A 527 3.79 4.66 -14.84
CA LEU A 527 3.41 5.18 -13.52
C LEU A 527 2.20 4.45 -12.90
N SER A 528 2.12 3.14 -13.09
CA SER A 528 1.10 2.28 -12.49
C SER A 528 1.11 2.35 -10.96
N SER A 529 -0.09 2.31 -10.36
CA SER A 529 -0.31 2.51 -8.92
C SER A 529 0.02 1.25 -8.08
N PRO A 530 0.54 1.40 -6.83
CA PRO A 530 0.68 0.31 -5.86
C PRO A 530 -0.64 -0.32 -5.42
N ASP A 531 -1.70 0.51 -5.33
CA ASP A 531 -3.01 0.12 -4.81
C ASP A 531 -3.90 -0.51 -5.88
N ASN A 532 -3.44 -0.52 -7.12
CA ASN A 532 -4.00 -1.34 -8.17
C ASN A 532 -3.11 -2.58 -8.27
N PRO A 533 -3.28 -3.61 -7.39
CA PRO A 533 -2.68 -4.89 -7.69
C PRO A 533 -3.21 -5.23 -9.08
N LEU A 534 -2.30 -5.40 -10.03
CA LEU A 534 -2.60 -5.75 -11.41
C LEU A 534 -3.64 -6.86 -11.34
N LEU A 535 -4.92 -6.50 -11.52
CA LEU A 535 -6.00 -7.41 -11.21
C LEU A 535 -5.81 -8.53 -12.22
N PRO A 536 -5.58 -9.79 -11.79
CA PRO A 536 -5.49 -10.86 -12.75
C PRO A 536 -6.80 -10.83 -13.53
N GLY A 537 -6.70 -10.66 -14.84
CA GLY A 537 -7.85 -10.89 -15.70
C GLY A 537 -8.37 -12.30 -15.43
N ASN A 538 -9.61 -12.59 -15.83
CA ASN A 538 -10.15 -13.94 -15.67
C ASN A 538 -9.48 -14.88 -16.68
N HIS A 539 -8.20 -15.17 -16.47
CA HIS A 539 -7.35 -15.97 -17.31
C HIS A 539 -7.56 -17.42 -16.92
N GLN A 540 -8.02 -18.20 -17.89
CA GLN A 540 -8.15 -19.65 -17.74
C GLN A 540 -7.15 -20.30 -18.66
N ILE A 541 -6.47 -21.31 -18.14
CA ILE A 541 -5.77 -22.31 -18.94
C ILE A 541 -6.81 -23.38 -19.31
N ILE A 542 -6.86 -23.71 -20.59
CA ILE A 542 -7.57 -24.87 -21.10
C ILE A 542 -6.56 -25.77 -21.76
N THR A 543 -6.53 -27.05 -21.38
CA THR A 543 -5.71 -28.07 -22.04
C THR A 543 -6.57 -29.05 -22.81
N ASP A 544 -6.21 -29.32 -24.06
CA ASP A 544 -6.87 -30.33 -24.90
C ASP A 544 -6.42 -31.77 -24.55
N GLU A 545 -7.26 -32.76 -24.85
CA GLU A 545 -6.93 -34.19 -24.71
C GLU A 545 -5.81 -34.60 -25.68
N HIS A 546 -4.87 -35.43 -25.21
CA HIS A 546 -3.76 -35.93 -26.03
C HIS A 546 -3.52 -37.44 -25.89
N GLU A 547 -2.82 -38.03 -26.85
CA GLU A 547 -2.32 -39.40 -26.73
C GLU A 547 -1.20 -39.49 -25.67
N ALA A 548 -1.05 -40.65 -25.03
CA ALA A 548 -0.09 -40.83 -23.95
C ALA A 548 1.36 -40.64 -24.42
N ILE A 549 2.03 -39.63 -23.87
CA ILE A 549 3.45 -39.31 -24.13
C ILE A 549 4.30 -40.27 -23.28
N GLN A 550 5.25 -40.97 -23.88
CA GLN A 550 6.10 -41.92 -23.15
C GLN A 550 7.31 -41.23 -22.53
N GLU A 551 7.90 -41.86 -21.51
CA GLU A 551 9.17 -41.40 -20.93
C GLU A 551 10.26 -41.31 -22.02
N GLY A 552 10.92 -40.15 -22.08
CA GLY A 552 11.98 -39.85 -23.05
C GLY A 552 11.49 -39.22 -24.35
N ASP A 553 10.18 -39.22 -24.62
CA ASP A 553 9.63 -38.58 -25.81
C ASP A 553 9.80 -37.06 -25.72
N GLU A 554 10.16 -36.44 -26.85
CA GLU A 554 10.06 -35.00 -27.04
C GLU A 554 8.69 -34.66 -27.63
N PHE A 555 8.06 -33.63 -27.07
CA PHE A 555 6.72 -33.20 -27.46
C PHE A 555 6.60 -31.69 -27.38
N THR A 556 5.65 -31.16 -28.14
CA THR A 556 5.43 -29.72 -28.23
C THR A 556 4.08 -29.33 -27.63
N ILE A 557 4.08 -28.26 -26.85
CA ILE A 557 2.90 -27.65 -26.26
C ILE A 557 2.66 -26.33 -26.97
N THR A 558 1.61 -26.25 -27.77
CA THR A 558 1.22 -25.03 -28.47
C THR A 558 0.50 -24.12 -27.50
N VAL A 559 1.07 -22.93 -27.26
CA VAL A 559 0.47 -21.92 -26.39
C VAL A 559 -0.24 -20.89 -27.25
N SER A 560 -1.55 -20.80 -27.09
CA SER A 560 -2.40 -19.89 -27.86
C SER A 560 -3.20 -18.95 -26.96
N ALA A 561 -3.58 -17.79 -27.48
CA ALA A 561 -4.50 -16.88 -26.79
C ALA A 561 -5.75 -16.60 -27.64
N GLY A 562 -6.92 -16.76 -27.03
CA GLY A 562 -8.23 -16.42 -27.59
C GLY A 562 -8.92 -15.30 -26.81
N GLY A 563 -9.96 -14.70 -27.39
CA GLY A 563 -10.72 -13.66 -26.71
C GLY A 563 -11.71 -12.88 -27.58
N ASN A 564 -12.13 -11.71 -27.10
CA ASN A 564 -13.28 -10.94 -27.57
C ASN A 564 -12.97 -9.86 -28.64
N ASN A 565 -12.20 -10.19 -29.68
CA ASN A 565 -11.78 -9.27 -30.75
C ASN A 565 -11.03 -8.01 -30.25
N LYS A 566 -10.26 -8.13 -29.17
CA LYS A 566 -9.40 -7.06 -28.65
C LYS A 566 -8.01 -7.09 -29.28
N GLU A 567 -7.44 -5.92 -29.51
CA GLU A 567 -6.07 -5.76 -30.00
C GLU A 567 -5.09 -5.80 -28.84
N VAL A 568 -4.09 -6.69 -28.93
CA VAL A 568 -3.05 -6.87 -27.93
C VAL A 568 -1.71 -6.48 -28.53
N VAL A 569 -0.98 -5.62 -27.82
CA VAL A 569 0.35 -5.11 -28.18
C VAL A 569 1.45 -5.66 -27.29
N GLY A 570 1.09 -6.34 -26.20
CA GLY A 570 2.04 -7.06 -25.34
C GLY A 570 1.35 -7.99 -24.35
N TYR A 571 2.08 -8.95 -23.80
CA TYR A 571 1.64 -9.81 -22.72
C TYR A 571 2.78 -10.17 -21.76
N GLN A 572 2.41 -10.64 -20.59
CA GLN A 572 3.27 -11.43 -19.71
C GLN A 572 2.43 -12.50 -19.03
N PHE A 573 3.04 -13.63 -18.71
CA PHE A 573 2.48 -14.62 -17.79
C PHE A 573 3.57 -15.61 -17.39
N SER A 574 3.29 -16.39 -16.36
CA SER A 574 4.14 -17.51 -15.99
C SER A 574 3.37 -18.79 -15.81
N LEU A 575 4.08 -19.90 -16.03
CA LEU A 575 3.56 -21.26 -15.93
C LEU A 575 4.40 -22.04 -14.91
N LEU A 576 3.73 -22.72 -13.98
CA LEU A 576 4.30 -23.77 -13.16
C LEU A 576 4.32 -25.07 -13.95
N PHE A 577 5.39 -25.84 -13.78
CA PHE A 577 5.47 -27.22 -14.22
C PHE A 577 6.24 -28.08 -13.22
N ASP A 578 6.00 -29.39 -13.25
CA ASP A 578 6.77 -30.33 -12.43
C ASP A 578 8.07 -30.76 -13.17
N PRO A 579 9.26 -30.38 -12.68
CA PRO A 579 10.54 -30.73 -13.30
C PRO A 579 10.89 -32.22 -13.16
N GLU A 580 10.19 -32.98 -12.29
CA GLU A 580 10.28 -34.44 -12.23
C GLU A 580 9.46 -35.11 -13.34
N VAL A 581 8.44 -34.43 -13.88
CA VAL A 581 7.54 -34.95 -14.93
C VAL A 581 8.04 -34.59 -16.33
N MET A 582 8.50 -33.36 -16.54
CA MET A 582 9.00 -32.90 -17.83
C MET A 582 10.13 -31.88 -17.71
N GLU A 583 10.95 -31.81 -18.76
CA GLU A 583 12.03 -30.84 -18.91
C GLU A 583 11.74 -29.94 -20.11
N ILE A 584 11.63 -28.62 -19.91
CA ILE A 584 11.54 -27.67 -21.02
C ILE A 584 12.92 -27.58 -21.69
N THR A 585 12.98 -27.93 -22.97
CA THR A 585 14.23 -27.97 -23.75
C THR A 585 14.36 -26.78 -24.71
N GLY A 586 13.27 -26.08 -25.04
CA GLY A 586 13.33 -24.88 -25.86
C GLY A 586 11.96 -24.33 -26.24
N PHE A 587 11.95 -23.37 -27.16
CA PHE A 587 10.76 -22.67 -27.62
C PHE A 587 10.78 -22.52 -29.14
N GLU A 588 9.59 -22.57 -29.74
CA GLU A 588 9.40 -22.38 -31.18
C GLU A 588 8.45 -21.20 -31.44
N PRO A 589 8.65 -20.45 -32.55
CA PRO A 589 7.81 -19.32 -32.88
C PRO A 589 6.36 -19.75 -33.19
N GLY A 590 5.42 -18.91 -32.75
CA GLY A 590 4.01 -19.00 -33.12
C GLY A 590 3.68 -18.09 -34.31
N ASN A 591 2.54 -17.41 -34.23
CA ASN A 591 2.09 -16.40 -35.18
C ASN A 591 2.53 -14.98 -34.83
N LEU A 592 3.20 -14.79 -33.68
CA LEU A 592 3.69 -13.49 -33.27
C LEU A 592 4.98 -13.12 -34.00
N ASN A 593 5.08 -11.86 -34.40
CA ASN A 593 6.32 -11.31 -34.92
C ASN A 593 7.35 -11.09 -33.82
N SER A 594 8.61 -10.95 -34.20
CA SER A 594 9.71 -10.64 -33.28
C SER A 594 9.87 -11.67 -32.16
N PHE A 595 9.63 -12.95 -32.47
CA PHE A 595 9.96 -14.05 -31.57
C PHE A 595 11.48 -14.05 -31.31
N THR A 596 11.86 -14.05 -30.03
CA THR A 596 13.24 -14.19 -29.58
C THR A 596 13.25 -15.03 -28.32
N LEU A 597 14.33 -15.79 -28.11
CA LEU A 597 14.50 -16.59 -26.89
C LEU A 597 14.65 -15.70 -25.64
N ASP A 598 15.02 -14.43 -25.80
CA ASP A 598 15.12 -13.48 -24.70
C ASP A 598 13.76 -13.14 -24.04
N ASN A 599 12.66 -13.59 -24.64
CA ASN A 599 11.29 -13.40 -24.12
C ASN A 599 10.90 -14.48 -23.10
N PHE A 600 11.81 -15.39 -22.78
CA PHE A 600 11.57 -16.54 -21.92
C PHE A 600 12.66 -16.68 -20.87
N ALA A 601 12.26 -17.07 -19.66
CA ALA A 601 13.15 -17.50 -18.60
C ALA A 601 12.56 -18.74 -17.93
N VAL A 602 13.38 -19.77 -17.76
CA VAL A 602 13.03 -20.99 -17.03
C VAL A 602 13.88 -21.05 -15.77
N SER A 603 13.24 -21.13 -14.61
CA SER A 603 13.89 -21.31 -13.31
C SER A 603 13.29 -22.51 -12.57
N GLU A 604 13.98 -22.97 -11.52
CA GLU A 604 13.45 -23.92 -10.56
C GLU A 604 13.45 -23.27 -9.17
N GLU A 605 12.27 -23.16 -8.56
CA GLU A 605 12.07 -22.48 -7.29
C GLU A 605 11.23 -23.37 -6.36
N ALA A 606 11.72 -23.59 -5.14
CA ALA A 606 11.08 -24.46 -4.14
C ALA A 606 10.71 -25.89 -4.64
N GLY A 607 11.38 -26.38 -5.69
CA GLY A 607 11.13 -27.70 -6.27
C GLY A 607 10.10 -27.72 -7.41
N ALA A 608 9.50 -26.59 -7.75
CA ALA A 608 8.67 -26.42 -8.94
C ALA A 608 9.46 -25.73 -10.05
N GLY A 609 9.21 -26.11 -11.30
CA GLY A 609 9.70 -25.40 -12.47
C GLY A 609 8.81 -24.20 -12.76
N ILE A 610 9.42 -23.04 -13.03
CA ILE A 610 8.71 -21.81 -13.39
C ILE A 610 9.19 -21.36 -14.76
N LEU A 611 8.26 -21.26 -15.71
CA LEU A 611 8.46 -20.60 -16.99
C LEU A 611 7.86 -19.19 -16.90
N LYS A 612 8.70 -18.16 -16.99
CA LYS A 612 8.28 -16.76 -17.17
C LYS A 612 8.39 -16.39 -18.65
N THR A 613 7.36 -15.78 -19.20
CA THR A 613 7.38 -15.26 -20.57
C THR A 613 6.73 -13.89 -20.68
N LEU A 614 7.27 -13.08 -21.58
CA LEU A 614 6.64 -11.83 -22.01
C LEU A 614 6.87 -11.59 -23.49
N TRP A 615 6.02 -10.78 -24.10
CA TRP A 615 6.21 -10.31 -25.47
C TRP A 615 5.60 -8.92 -25.60
N PHE A 616 6.18 -8.09 -26.46
CA PHE A 616 5.61 -6.81 -26.85
C PHE A 616 6.00 -6.48 -28.29
N SER A 617 5.13 -5.74 -28.98
CA SER A 617 5.39 -5.33 -30.36
C SER A 617 6.47 -4.24 -30.42
N GLN A 618 7.43 -4.40 -31.34
CA GLN A 618 8.59 -3.50 -31.50
C GLN A 618 8.60 -2.70 -32.81
N LEU A 619 7.65 -2.90 -33.74
CA LEU A 619 7.65 -2.31 -35.09
C LEU A 619 6.28 -1.76 -35.51
N GLU A 620 6.26 -0.68 -36.30
CA GLU A 620 5.06 0.07 -36.71
C GLU A 620 4.06 -0.72 -37.59
N GLU A 621 4.51 -1.61 -38.48
CA GLU A 621 3.63 -2.16 -39.53
C GLU A 621 2.72 -3.31 -39.07
N GLU A 622 2.98 -3.95 -37.93
CA GLU A 622 2.19 -5.05 -37.38
C GLU A 622 2.03 -4.91 -35.86
N PHE A 623 1.36 -3.83 -35.46
CA PHE A 623 1.36 -3.28 -34.10
C PHE A 623 0.66 -4.16 -33.04
N SER A 624 -0.16 -5.11 -33.44
CA SER A 624 -0.96 -5.93 -32.53
C SER A 624 -1.38 -7.24 -33.15
N PHE A 625 -1.67 -8.23 -32.33
CA PHE A 625 -2.53 -9.34 -32.73
C PHE A 625 -3.93 -9.14 -32.16
N LYS A 626 -4.93 -9.65 -32.87
CA LYS A 626 -6.32 -9.63 -32.39
C LYS A 626 -6.62 -10.94 -31.69
N LEU A 627 -7.06 -10.85 -30.45
CA LEU A 627 -7.69 -11.98 -29.76
C LEU A 627 -9.00 -12.30 -30.49
N GLN A 628 -9.03 -13.32 -31.34
CA GLN A 628 -10.23 -13.71 -32.11
C GLN A 628 -10.90 -14.95 -31.49
N GLU A 629 -12.09 -15.30 -32.00
CA GLU A 629 -12.73 -16.60 -31.69
C GLU A 629 -11.83 -17.79 -32.08
N LYS A 630 -10.96 -17.61 -33.09
CA LYS A 630 -9.87 -18.54 -33.36
C LYS A 630 -8.64 -18.10 -32.56
N PRO A 631 -8.10 -18.96 -31.68
CA PRO A 631 -6.91 -18.63 -30.90
C PRO A 631 -5.73 -18.29 -31.81
N VAL A 632 -4.95 -17.29 -31.41
CA VAL A 632 -3.67 -16.96 -32.05
C VAL A 632 -2.59 -17.75 -31.34
N VAL A 633 -1.77 -18.50 -32.09
CA VAL A 633 -0.63 -19.22 -31.51
C VAL A 633 0.42 -18.19 -31.10
N LEU A 634 0.73 -18.09 -29.82
CA LEU A 634 1.73 -17.16 -29.30
C LEU A 634 3.14 -17.71 -29.58
N PHE A 635 3.39 -18.92 -29.10
CA PHE A 635 4.63 -19.67 -29.24
C PHE A 635 4.33 -21.15 -28.97
N LYS A 636 5.35 -22.00 -29.12
CA LYS A 636 5.28 -23.38 -28.67
C LYS A 636 6.40 -23.68 -27.67
N ILE A 637 6.08 -24.39 -26.60
CA ILE A 637 7.05 -24.91 -25.63
C ILE A 637 7.45 -26.28 -26.13
N VAL A 638 8.76 -26.56 -26.18
CA VAL A 638 9.22 -27.91 -26.43
C VAL A 638 9.74 -28.53 -25.15
N ALA A 639 9.18 -29.68 -24.81
CA ALA A 639 9.50 -30.40 -23.58
C ALA A 639 9.90 -31.84 -23.87
N ARG A 640 10.66 -32.42 -22.96
CA ARG A 640 10.98 -33.84 -22.91
C ARG A 640 10.32 -34.47 -21.69
N ALA A 641 9.57 -35.54 -21.90
CA ALA A 641 8.92 -36.27 -20.82
C ALA A 641 9.97 -37.04 -20.01
N ARG A 642 9.97 -36.88 -18.68
CA ARG A 642 10.79 -37.65 -17.73
C ARG A 642 10.05 -38.85 -17.16
N VAL A 643 8.72 -38.83 -17.23
CA VAL A 643 7.82 -39.94 -16.90
C VAL A 643 6.70 -40.00 -17.94
N PRO A 644 5.93 -41.11 -18.04
CA PRO A 644 4.79 -41.17 -18.95
C PRO A 644 3.69 -40.16 -18.56
N ILE A 645 3.22 -39.36 -19.52
CA ILE A 645 2.20 -38.31 -19.31
C ILE A 645 0.91 -38.71 -20.05
N THR A 646 -0.18 -38.85 -19.29
CA THR A 646 -1.52 -39.16 -19.84
C THR A 646 -2.49 -37.99 -19.76
N ASN A 647 -2.17 -36.98 -18.96
CA ASN A 647 -2.91 -35.73 -18.88
C ASN A 647 -1.92 -34.61 -18.52
N LEU A 648 -1.87 -33.54 -19.31
CA LEU A 648 -1.03 -32.36 -19.07
C LEU A 648 -1.70 -31.30 -18.19
N GLU A 649 -3.04 -31.33 -18.05
CA GLU A 649 -3.79 -30.37 -17.22
C GLU A 649 -3.27 -30.22 -15.78
N PRO A 650 -2.98 -31.30 -15.02
CA PRO A 650 -2.46 -31.15 -13.66
C PRO A 650 -0.98 -30.76 -13.60
N GLU A 651 -0.28 -30.81 -14.74
CA GLU A 651 1.17 -30.61 -14.82
C GLU A 651 1.54 -29.17 -15.22
N LEU A 652 0.54 -28.34 -15.58
CA LEU A 652 0.71 -26.96 -16.01
C LEU A 652 -0.32 -26.05 -15.33
N GLU A 653 0.15 -25.06 -14.60
CA GLU A 653 -0.71 -24.09 -13.90
C GLU A 653 -0.19 -22.66 -14.12
N LEU A 654 -1.06 -21.65 -14.07
CA LEU A 654 -0.61 -20.25 -14.05
C LEU A 654 0.10 -19.95 -12.72
N ALA A 655 1.34 -19.46 -12.80
CA ALA A 655 2.09 -19.07 -11.62
C ALA A 655 1.80 -17.60 -11.25
N GLU A 656 0.56 -17.29 -10.86
CA GLU A 656 0.14 -15.89 -10.60
C GLU A 656 1.03 -15.16 -9.59
N ASP A 657 1.53 -15.89 -8.58
CA ASP A 657 2.45 -15.35 -7.57
C ASP A 657 3.86 -15.04 -8.13
N ALA A 658 4.29 -15.73 -9.18
CA ALA A 658 5.63 -15.56 -9.77
C ALA A 658 5.66 -14.46 -10.85
N MET A 659 4.63 -14.43 -11.71
CA MET A 659 4.38 -13.35 -12.66
C MET A 659 2.93 -13.46 -13.16
N ALA A 660 2.10 -12.52 -12.73
CA ALA A 660 0.68 -12.50 -13.05
C ALA A 660 0.44 -12.45 -14.57
N PRO A 661 -0.57 -13.19 -15.07
CA PRO A 661 -0.97 -13.16 -16.45
C PRO A 661 -1.64 -11.82 -16.79
N GLU A 662 -1.11 -11.14 -17.80
CA GLU A 662 -1.53 -9.80 -18.22
C GLU A 662 -1.40 -9.67 -19.74
N PHE A 663 -2.41 -9.07 -20.36
CA PHE A 663 -2.44 -8.76 -21.78
C PHE A 663 -2.71 -7.28 -21.93
N TYR A 664 -1.89 -6.60 -22.73
CA TYR A 664 -1.91 -5.15 -22.87
C TYR A 664 -2.45 -4.75 -24.22
N GLY A 665 -3.46 -3.88 -24.24
CA GLY A 665 -3.92 -3.20 -25.45
C GLY A 665 -3.05 -2.00 -25.82
N ALA A 666 -3.32 -1.40 -26.97
CA ALA A 666 -2.54 -0.26 -27.49
C ALA A 666 -2.51 0.96 -26.56
N GLU A 667 -3.51 1.14 -25.70
CA GLU A 667 -3.54 2.22 -24.70
C GLU A 667 -2.77 1.87 -23.41
N GLY A 668 -2.06 0.74 -23.37
CA GLY A 668 -1.38 0.24 -22.17
C GLY A 668 -2.32 -0.31 -21.09
N LYS A 669 -3.61 -0.48 -21.42
CA LYS A 669 -4.63 -1.04 -20.51
C LYS A 669 -4.66 -2.56 -20.60
N LEU A 670 -5.01 -3.20 -19.48
CA LEU A 670 -5.24 -4.64 -19.42
C LEU A 670 -6.45 -5.04 -20.27
N GLU A 671 -6.32 -6.17 -20.96
CA GLU A 671 -7.34 -6.79 -21.81
C GLU A 671 -7.60 -8.24 -21.35
N ASP A 672 -8.87 -8.65 -21.38
CA ASP A 672 -9.23 -10.03 -21.07
C ASP A 672 -8.76 -10.99 -22.17
N ALA A 673 -8.07 -12.06 -21.77
CA ALA A 673 -7.58 -13.10 -22.67
C ALA A 673 -7.73 -14.51 -22.05
N THR A 674 -8.03 -15.51 -22.87
CA THR A 674 -8.03 -16.92 -22.47
C THR A 674 -6.81 -17.61 -23.06
N LEU A 675 -6.02 -18.27 -22.21
CA LEU A 675 -4.86 -19.06 -22.63
C LEU A 675 -5.30 -20.49 -22.92
N ILE A 676 -4.90 -21.01 -24.07
CA ILE A 676 -5.21 -22.36 -24.52
C ILE A 676 -3.87 -23.06 -24.76
N LEU A 677 -3.65 -24.16 -24.04
CA LEU A 677 -2.45 -24.97 -24.13
C LEU A 677 -2.81 -26.30 -24.80
N ASP A 678 -2.52 -26.37 -26.09
CA ASP A 678 -2.80 -27.55 -26.89
C ASP A 678 -1.51 -28.37 -27.01
N PRO A 679 -1.41 -29.56 -26.38
CA PRO A 679 -0.36 -30.50 -26.71
C PRO A 679 -0.51 -30.93 -28.18
N VAL A 680 0.42 -30.49 -29.02
CA VAL A 680 0.39 -30.74 -30.46
C VAL A 680 1.70 -31.39 -30.87
N GLU A 681 1.55 -32.55 -31.52
CA GLU A 681 2.57 -33.30 -32.25
C GLU A 681 3.81 -33.75 -31.45
N ILE A 682 4.02 -35.08 -31.46
CA ILE A 682 5.36 -35.67 -31.35
C ILE A 682 6.04 -35.38 -32.70
N ASP A 683 6.50 -34.16 -32.91
CA ASP A 683 7.31 -33.79 -34.07
C ASP A 683 8.75 -33.59 -33.60
N PRO A 684 9.65 -34.57 -33.79
CA PRO A 684 11.07 -34.34 -33.62
C PRO A 684 11.52 -33.41 -34.76
N GLN A 685 11.36 -32.10 -34.59
CA GLN A 685 11.94 -31.14 -35.50
C GLN A 685 13.43 -31.47 -35.71
N LYS A 686 13.88 -31.41 -36.96
CA LYS A 686 15.26 -31.78 -37.29
C LYS A 686 16.28 -30.89 -36.61
N HIS A 687 15.98 -29.63 -36.32
CA HIS A 687 16.90 -28.71 -35.66
C HIS A 687 16.19 -27.65 -34.82
N ARG A 688 16.87 -27.12 -33.80
CA ARG A 688 16.37 -26.13 -32.84
C ARG A 688 17.48 -25.24 -32.31
N LEU A 689 17.25 -23.93 -32.22
CA LEU A 689 18.08 -23.02 -31.43
C LEU A 689 17.70 -23.13 -29.94
N LEU A 690 18.62 -23.62 -29.11
CA LEU A 690 18.41 -23.79 -27.67
C LEU A 690 18.77 -22.56 -26.85
N GLY A 691 19.66 -21.69 -27.35
CA GLY A 691 20.05 -20.50 -26.61
C GLY A 691 21.09 -19.64 -27.29
N VAL A 692 21.07 -18.36 -26.92
CA VAL A 692 22.03 -17.34 -27.33
C VAL A 692 22.57 -16.66 -26.07
N TYR A 693 23.87 -16.81 -25.77
CA TYR A 693 24.43 -16.37 -24.49
C TYR A 693 25.87 -15.89 -24.61
N PRO A 694 26.30 -14.85 -23.85
CA PRO A 694 25.45 -13.94 -23.06
C PRO A 694 24.69 -12.95 -23.97
N ASN A 695 23.51 -12.50 -23.54
CA ASN A 695 22.79 -11.39 -24.15
C ASN A 695 22.18 -10.50 -23.05
N PRO A 696 22.67 -9.27 -22.82
CA PRO A 696 23.71 -8.55 -23.58
C PRO A 696 25.11 -9.20 -23.53
N ALA A 697 25.92 -9.02 -24.58
CA ALA A 697 27.27 -9.54 -24.75
C ALA A 697 28.34 -8.43 -24.72
N SER A 698 29.43 -8.64 -23.98
CA SER A 698 30.56 -7.69 -23.91
C SER A 698 31.68 -7.93 -24.93
N GLY A 699 31.52 -8.93 -25.82
CA GLY A 699 32.54 -9.27 -26.82
C GLY A 699 32.54 -10.74 -27.26
N GLN A 700 31.97 -11.63 -26.46
CA GLN A 700 31.79 -13.04 -26.78
C GLN A 700 30.31 -13.39 -26.84
N LEU A 701 29.95 -14.24 -27.79
CA LEU A 701 28.60 -14.71 -28.01
C LEU A 701 28.62 -16.19 -28.33
N SER A 702 27.64 -16.95 -27.86
CA SER A 702 27.52 -18.36 -28.18
C SER A 702 26.10 -18.74 -28.58
N PHE A 703 25.99 -19.57 -29.61
CA PHE A 703 24.73 -20.15 -30.07
C PHE A 703 24.74 -21.64 -29.76
N THR A 704 23.76 -22.12 -28.99
CA THR A 704 23.58 -23.55 -28.74
C THR A 704 22.46 -24.05 -29.62
N ILE A 705 22.77 -24.98 -30.52
CA ILE A 705 21.83 -25.52 -31.51
C ILE A 705 21.77 -27.04 -31.32
N GLN A 706 20.57 -27.59 -31.35
CA GLN A 706 20.33 -29.03 -31.36
C GLN A 706 19.86 -29.45 -32.74
N SER A 707 20.33 -30.60 -33.22
CA SER A 707 19.75 -31.25 -34.39
C SER A 707 19.66 -32.77 -34.22
N THR A 708 18.61 -33.39 -34.76
CA THR A 708 18.36 -34.83 -34.66
C THR A 708 19.06 -35.63 -35.76
N GLU A 709 19.50 -34.98 -36.84
CA GLU A 709 20.27 -35.56 -37.95
C GLU A 709 21.41 -34.61 -38.34
N GLU A 710 22.42 -35.06 -39.08
CA GLU A 710 23.50 -34.17 -39.55
C GLU A 710 22.99 -33.27 -40.68
N GLU A 711 22.90 -31.95 -40.45
CA GLU A 711 22.46 -30.98 -41.46
C GLU A 711 23.34 -29.71 -41.52
N PRO A 712 23.45 -29.05 -42.69
CA PRO A 712 24.14 -27.78 -42.82
C PRO A 712 23.29 -26.62 -42.30
N ILE A 713 23.94 -25.71 -41.57
CA ILE A 713 23.37 -24.46 -41.08
C ILE A 713 24.28 -23.28 -41.42
N ALA A 714 23.68 -22.10 -41.60
CA ALA A 714 24.39 -20.84 -41.77
C ALA A 714 23.99 -19.86 -40.66
N ILE A 715 24.94 -19.43 -39.83
CA ILE A 715 24.75 -18.42 -38.79
C ILE A 715 25.31 -17.09 -39.31
N THR A 716 24.45 -16.10 -39.50
CA THR A 716 24.80 -14.76 -39.95
C THR A 716 24.56 -13.76 -38.83
N LEU A 717 25.55 -12.91 -38.53
CA LEU A 717 25.42 -11.73 -37.66
C LEU A 717 25.47 -10.47 -38.52
N PHE A 718 24.58 -9.50 -38.30
CA PHE A 718 24.55 -8.24 -39.03
C PHE A 718 24.31 -7.04 -38.12
N ASP A 719 24.88 -5.89 -38.49
CA ASP A 719 24.76 -4.65 -37.73
C ASP A 719 23.37 -3.98 -37.93
N GLN A 720 23.11 -2.88 -37.21
CA GLN A 720 21.87 -2.10 -37.35
C GLN A 720 21.66 -1.51 -38.76
N GLY A 721 22.71 -1.43 -39.57
CA GLY A 721 22.65 -1.01 -40.98
C GLY A 721 22.39 -2.16 -41.95
N GLY A 722 22.26 -3.40 -41.47
CA GLY A 722 22.10 -4.60 -42.28
C GLY A 722 23.39 -5.07 -42.96
N ASN A 723 24.56 -4.62 -42.51
CA ASN A 723 25.83 -5.11 -43.03
C ASN A 723 26.22 -6.39 -42.29
N ASP A 724 26.57 -7.43 -43.04
CA ASP A 724 27.09 -8.68 -42.49
C ASP A 724 28.38 -8.42 -41.68
N ILE A 725 28.34 -8.79 -40.40
CA ILE A 725 29.49 -8.78 -39.48
C ILE A 725 30.20 -10.14 -39.57
N VAL A 726 29.43 -11.23 -39.52
CA VAL A 726 29.94 -12.61 -39.53
C VAL A 726 28.98 -13.49 -40.32
N LEU A 727 29.53 -14.41 -41.11
CA LEU A 727 28.81 -15.55 -41.66
C LEU A 727 29.62 -16.81 -41.35
N GLU A 728 29.02 -17.77 -40.67
CA GLU A 728 29.60 -19.08 -40.39
C GLU A 728 28.68 -20.18 -40.94
N GLU A 729 29.18 -20.93 -41.91
CA GLU A 729 28.54 -22.14 -42.43
C GLU A 729 29.15 -23.36 -41.75
N THR A 730 28.32 -24.21 -41.15
CA THR A 730 28.75 -25.41 -40.42
C THR A 730 27.72 -26.53 -40.59
N THR A 731 28.02 -27.72 -40.08
CA THR A 731 27.02 -28.77 -39.86
C THR A 731 26.73 -28.92 -38.37
N VAL A 732 25.52 -29.33 -38.03
CA VAL A 732 25.11 -29.63 -36.65
C VAL A 732 24.51 -31.04 -36.60
N GLU A 733 24.90 -31.83 -35.60
CA GLU A 733 24.31 -33.12 -35.25
C GLU A 733 24.37 -33.25 -33.72
N GLY A 734 23.25 -33.58 -33.08
CA GLY A 734 23.10 -33.51 -31.64
C GLY A 734 23.12 -32.07 -31.14
N VAL A 735 23.46 -31.87 -29.85
CA VAL A 735 23.59 -30.53 -29.25
C VAL A 735 25.01 -30.03 -29.44
N GLN A 736 25.18 -28.87 -30.09
CA GLN A 736 26.47 -28.22 -30.30
C GLN A 736 26.39 -26.73 -29.96
N THR A 737 27.48 -26.19 -29.42
CA THR A 737 27.61 -24.77 -29.08
C THR A 737 28.71 -24.13 -29.94
N PHE A 738 28.33 -23.09 -30.68
CA PHE A 738 29.21 -22.30 -31.54
C PHE A 738 29.59 -21.01 -30.82
N GLN A 739 30.88 -20.73 -30.65
CA GLN A 739 31.38 -19.54 -29.95
C GLN A 739 31.98 -18.52 -30.92
N PHE A 740 31.55 -17.27 -30.78
CA PHE A 740 31.96 -16.13 -31.59
C PHE A 740 32.66 -15.10 -30.68
N GLN A 741 33.89 -14.71 -31.02
CA GLN A 741 34.63 -13.62 -30.33
C GLN A 741 34.55 -12.28 -31.10
N THR A 742 33.74 -12.25 -32.15
CA THR A 742 33.74 -11.23 -33.21
C THR A 742 32.97 -9.96 -32.86
N LEU A 743 32.37 -9.88 -31.67
CA LEU A 743 31.74 -8.65 -31.22
C LEU A 743 32.78 -7.63 -30.72
N GLU A 744 33.99 -8.05 -30.36
CA GLU A 744 35.09 -7.12 -30.00
C GLU A 744 35.39 -6.13 -31.14
N GLY A 745 35.24 -4.83 -30.89
CA GLY A 745 35.52 -3.75 -31.85
C GLY A 745 34.32 -3.14 -32.59
N LEU A 746 33.12 -3.72 -32.50
CA LEU A 746 31.87 -3.06 -32.94
C LEU A 746 31.49 -1.87 -32.03
N GLN A 747 30.61 -0.99 -32.46
CA GLN A 747 29.99 -0.04 -31.52
C GLN A 747 28.97 -0.75 -30.65
N ASP A 748 28.76 -0.24 -29.44
CA ASP A 748 27.71 -0.71 -28.55
C ASP A 748 26.36 -0.46 -29.22
N GLY A 749 25.46 -1.43 -29.13
CA GLY A 749 24.22 -1.43 -29.89
C GLY A 749 23.70 -2.83 -30.20
N VAL A 750 22.70 -2.87 -31.09
CA VAL A 750 22.00 -4.11 -31.44
C VAL A 750 22.71 -4.79 -32.61
N VAL A 751 23.04 -6.06 -32.45
CA VAL A 751 23.54 -6.96 -33.48
C VAL A 751 22.48 -8.01 -33.75
N PHE A 752 21.96 -8.07 -34.98
CA PHE A 752 20.97 -9.05 -35.35
C PHE A 752 21.64 -10.37 -35.75
N TYR A 753 20.93 -11.48 -35.57
CA TYR A 753 21.37 -12.77 -36.07
C TYR A 753 20.29 -13.46 -36.91
N LEU A 754 20.74 -14.27 -37.85
CA LEU A 754 19.93 -15.15 -38.69
C LEU A 754 20.59 -16.52 -38.74
N ILE A 755 19.83 -17.58 -38.50
CA ILE A 755 20.27 -18.97 -38.61
C ILE A 755 19.39 -19.62 -39.65
N GLU A 756 20.00 -20.00 -40.76
CA GLU A 756 19.32 -20.64 -41.89
C GLU A 756 19.71 -22.11 -41.98
N SER A 757 18.72 -22.98 -42.16
CA SER A 757 18.88 -24.37 -42.57
C SER A 757 18.05 -24.63 -43.84
N GLU A 758 18.07 -25.86 -44.38
CA GLU A 758 17.20 -26.20 -45.52
C GLU A 758 15.70 -26.13 -45.18
N GLU A 759 15.32 -26.28 -43.91
CA GLU A 759 13.92 -26.45 -43.48
C GLU A 759 13.40 -25.35 -42.53
N ALA A 760 14.27 -24.57 -41.87
CA ALA A 760 13.83 -23.46 -41.03
C ALA A 760 14.78 -22.25 -41.00
N LEU A 761 14.24 -21.15 -40.48
CA LEU A 761 14.88 -19.86 -40.37
C LEU A 761 14.65 -19.33 -38.96
N HIS A 762 15.72 -19.18 -38.17
CA HIS A 762 15.64 -18.54 -36.86
C HIS A 762 16.29 -17.17 -36.95
N SER A 763 15.66 -16.15 -36.35
CA SER A 763 16.24 -14.82 -36.30
C SER A 763 16.07 -14.22 -34.91
N GLY A 764 16.90 -13.25 -34.59
CA GLY A 764 16.83 -12.52 -33.33
C GLY A 764 17.90 -11.46 -33.27
N TYR A 765 18.24 -11.02 -32.07
CA TYR A 765 19.29 -10.03 -31.87
C TYR A 765 20.04 -10.28 -30.57
N VAL A 766 21.21 -9.67 -30.47
CA VAL A 766 22.10 -9.65 -29.34
C VAL A 766 22.53 -8.22 -29.14
N ILE A 767 22.49 -7.74 -27.90
CA ILE A 767 23.03 -6.41 -27.60
C ILE A 767 24.49 -6.52 -27.26
N LYS A 768 25.30 -5.71 -27.94
CA LYS A 768 26.67 -5.44 -27.54
C LYS A 768 26.72 -4.20 -26.63
N TYR A 769 27.45 -4.31 -25.53
CA TYR A 769 27.74 -3.19 -24.61
C TYR A 769 29.18 -3.21 -24.11
#